data_AF-A0A8H7W140-F1
#
_entry.id   AF-A0A8H7W140-F1
#
_cell.length_a   1.000
_cell.length_b   1.000
_cell.length_c   1.000
_cell.angle_alpha   90.00
_cell.angle_beta   90.00
_cell.angle_gamma   90.00
#
_symmetry.space_group_name_H-M   'P 1'
#
loop_
_entity.id
_entity.type
_entity.pdbx_description
1 polymer ?
#
loop_
_entity_poly.entity_id
_entity_poly.type
_entity_poly.pdbx_seq_one_letter_code
_entity_poly.pdbx_strand_id
1 'polypeptide(L)'
;MASTSDNIQAPIAQFHKHGLQLRSGSPASSQIPVEDAPRRRSKVKTGCYTCKYRRVKCDEAKPWCQRCIKFGVDCDGYPAPKGPPRVSKHLKPRDHRAIAPLARQTVICYMQPARLFEDEQEGRCFRIYCEEMAHQIKGPFKTSLWNQLIPQVSEGEPFIRHAIIALGAMKKITHGPDNAGGDFQLRPSNASDFFYALRQYEKALQGMRQNIADGKKDIQKALIACILVFCFETLTNKMNNAVINAESGLILLHSWMRENLPNHAGCSPCKEWQEHRIGEDLMIAFSGLDLQLLFFADARPRRMHEYVIGSAEGSIARMPAEFVTLKGAHNFWMLIMRRNYHFIVMVLGQGKAAEMCGPLMHGDAPYEDCVNIFPGGNIFSTPKEPPFELFPACMRYCDDVTRWRKASAKVFQEMETTGTEEESILIALLKIHSIMGPIMLTSAFFTTQTAYDQYLSEFRKIVTLSEWVLPRLMAPAAGKAVYHFDLGVLIGLFLVGARCRDLALRNKVIDLLLGYRLREGFWDSAAAGLFIVWARDLDEEGRDENGEIPEERRWFVTTAYVDMDKQKCLVSATQKALDGLKFRHKEIFCLYKAASMSFGGQTPTIIVLKEGTDSSQGKGQIVSNINACLAVQATIRSTLGPYGGDLLLVDENGRQTITNDGATVMKLLEIVHPAARILTDIARSQDAEVGDGTTSVVVLAGEILKEIKEHVEQGVSSQTIIKGLRRASNMAVNKVREIAVNTSEGNQRETLVKLAGTAMSSKLIKRNTGFFTKMVVDAVLSLDQDDLNEKLIGVKKIPGGSLTDSLFVNGVAFKKTFSYAGFEQQPKTFKNPKIVCLNVELELKSEKDNAEVRVEQVSEYQAIVDAEWQIIYNKMEALYKTGAKVVLSKLPIGDLATQYFADRDIFCAGRVASDDLERIIQATGGSIQSTCSDIHPEHLGTCGSFNERQIGGERFNFFEDCPEAKTCTLVLRGGAEQFIAEVERSLHDAIMIVKRAIKNNTIVAGGGACEMEVSAYLHRYADKNVPHKQQAIIKSFAKALEVIPRQLCDNAGFDATDILNKLRVEHRKGNTWAGVDFDNEGVRDNLEAFVWEPALVKINAMQAATEASCLILSVDETIKNEESAQPQAPQRGLPPGAAQRVMRGRGRGMPRR
;
A
#
# COMPACT_ATOMS: atom_id res chain seq x y z
N MET A 1 -5.35 58.74 -36.26
CA MET A 1 -4.23 58.79 -37.22
C MET A 1 -4.16 57.45 -37.95
N ALA A 2 -3.61 57.42 -39.16
CA ALA A 2 -3.44 56.19 -39.97
C ALA A 2 -2.13 55.47 -39.58
N SER A 3 -1.70 54.30 -40.09
CA SER A 3 -2.19 53.31 -41.09
C SER A 3 -1.51 51.94 -40.75
N THR A 4 -1.58 50.81 -41.46
CA THR A 4 -2.05 50.39 -42.82
C THR A 4 -2.67 48.96 -42.67
N SER A 5 -2.68 47.90 -43.51
CA SER A 5 -2.40 47.51 -44.92
C SER A 5 -2.85 46.02 -45.08
N ASP A 6 -3.05 45.37 -46.24
CA ASP A 6 -3.51 45.69 -47.61
C ASP A 6 -3.64 44.34 -48.39
N ASN A 7 -4.24 44.34 -49.60
CA ASN A 7 -4.33 43.22 -50.60
C ASN A 7 -5.22 42.00 -50.20
N ILE A 8 -6.04 41.33 -51.05
CA ILE A 8 -6.50 41.44 -52.47
C ILE A 8 -7.75 40.49 -52.63
N GLN A 9 -8.67 40.42 -53.61
CA GLN A 9 -8.85 40.95 -54.99
C GLN A 9 -10.37 41.17 -55.34
N ALA A 10 -10.87 40.77 -56.54
CA ALA A 10 -12.24 40.95 -57.09
C ALA A 10 -12.51 39.90 -58.24
N PRO A 11 -13.54 39.93 -59.16
CA PRO A 11 -14.72 40.83 -59.34
C PRO A 11 -16.08 40.22 -59.87
N ILE A 12 -17.19 41.03 -59.86
CA ILE A 12 -18.33 41.15 -60.86
C ILE A 12 -19.32 39.96 -61.19
N ALA A 13 -20.54 40.09 -61.78
CA ALA A 13 -21.76 40.93 -61.51
C ALA A 13 -23.03 40.53 -62.37
N GLN A 14 -24.23 41.03 -61.99
CA GLN A 14 -25.47 41.38 -62.77
C GLN A 14 -26.56 40.37 -63.35
N PHE A 15 -27.84 40.72 -63.05
CA PHE A 15 -29.13 40.78 -63.84
C PHE A 15 -30.07 39.60 -64.30
N HIS A 16 -31.38 39.95 -64.37
CA HIS A 16 -32.54 39.48 -65.20
C HIS A 16 -33.68 38.53 -64.67
N LYS A 17 -34.74 38.29 -65.48
CA LYS A 17 -36.16 37.95 -65.08
C LYS A 17 -36.80 36.71 -65.78
N HIS A 18 -37.76 36.07 -65.08
CA HIS A 18 -38.94 35.24 -65.52
C HIS A 18 -38.81 34.06 -66.53
N GLY A 19 -39.43 32.90 -66.22
CA GLY A 19 -39.67 31.81 -67.21
C GLY A 19 -40.45 30.55 -66.74
N LEU A 20 -41.58 30.26 -67.40
CA LEU A 20 -42.61 29.19 -67.36
C LEU A 20 -42.25 27.66 -67.28
N GLN A 21 -43.19 26.86 -66.68
CA GLN A 21 -43.74 25.52 -67.13
C GLN A 21 -42.85 24.22 -67.12
N LEU A 22 -43.33 22.95 -67.19
CA LEU A 22 -44.66 22.25 -67.28
C LEU A 22 -44.58 20.72 -66.89
N ARG A 23 -45.74 20.05 -66.67
CA ARG A 23 -46.05 18.57 -66.73
C ARG A 23 -45.43 17.58 -65.70
N SER A 24 -45.82 16.27 -65.61
CA SER A 24 -47.12 15.62 -65.25
C SER A 24 -47.11 14.07 -65.46
N GLY A 25 -47.65 13.22 -64.56
CA GLY A 25 -47.84 11.76 -64.80
C GLY A 25 -48.28 10.91 -63.58
N SER A 26 -48.93 9.74 -63.76
CA SER A 26 -49.50 8.87 -62.67
C SER A 26 -49.65 7.35 -63.06
N PRO A 27 -50.64 6.50 -62.63
CA PRO A 27 -50.49 5.51 -61.53
C PRO A 27 -51.01 4.04 -61.81
N ALA A 28 -51.28 3.24 -60.74
CA ALA A 28 -51.93 1.89 -60.65
C ALA A 28 -51.01 0.65 -60.93
N SER A 29 -51.30 -0.63 -60.58
CA SER A 29 -52.45 -1.44 -60.04
C SER A 29 -51.88 -2.65 -59.21
N SER A 30 -52.42 -3.20 -58.09
CA SER A 30 -53.61 -4.08 -57.78
C SER A 30 -53.69 -5.45 -58.54
N GLN A 31 -53.97 -6.64 -57.95
CA GLN A 31 -54.34 -7.08 -56.57
C GLN A 31 -54.46 -8.65 -56.38
N ILE A 32 -54.19 -9.19 -55.16
CA ILE A 32 -54.88 -10.36 -54.46
C ILE A 32 -54.68 -11.80 -55.07
N PRO A 33 -54.90 -12.98 -54.38
CA PRO A 33 -55.33 -13.32 -52.99
C PRO A 33 -54.15 -13.82 -52.08
N VAL A 34 -54.14 -14.78 -51.10
CA VAL A 34 -55.01 -15.89 -50.56
C VAL A 34 -54.84 -16.00 -49.01
N GLU A 35 -55.38 -17.07 -48.37
CA GLU A 35 -55.53 -17.37 -46.91
C GLU A 35 -54.28 -17.81 -46.11
N ASP A 36 -54.14 -17.58 -44.78
CA ASP A 36 -54.23 -16.33 -43.95
C ASP A 36 -53.13 -16.29 -42.83
N ALA A 37 -53.12 -17.01 -41.70
CA ALA A 37 -54.07 -17.89 -40.96
C ALA A 37 -54.21 -17.38 -39.48
N PRO A 38 -55.00 -17.97 -38.53
CA PRO A 38 -55.68 -17.22 -37.45
C PRO A 38 -54.77 -16.60 -36.38
N ARG A 39 -54.15 -15.47 -36.71
CA ARG A 39 -53.51 -14.58 -35.73
C ARG A 39 -54.58 -13.92 -34.88
N ARG A 40 -54.51 -14.08 -33.55
CA ARG A 40 -55.11 -13.13 -32.59
C ARG A 40 -54.42 -11.77 -32.75
N ARG A 41 -54.82 -10.98 -33.75
CA ARG A 41 -54.24 -9.65 -34.04
C ARG A 41 -54.47 -8.74 -32.83
N SER A 42 -53.39 -8.15 -32.31
CA SER A 42 -53.41 -7.28 -31.14
C SER A 42 -54.34 -6.08 -31.35
N LYS A 43 -55.18 -5.75 -30.35
CA LYS A 43 -56.06 -4.57 -30.38
C LYS A 43 -55.21 -3.29 -30.48
N VAL A 44 -55.22 -2.63 -31.64
CA VAL A 44 -54.60 -1.30 -31.79
C VAL A 44 -55.34 -0.31 -30.90
N LYS A 45 -54.64 0.25 -29.91
CA LYS A 45 -55.28 1.06 -28.85
C LYS A 45 -55.92 2.34 -29.40
N THR A 46 -55.37 2.94 -30.47
CA THR A 46 -55.64 4.34 -30.87
C THR A 46 -56.69 4.55 -31.99
N GLY A 47 -57.03 3.55 -32.81
CA GLY A 47 -57.93 3.72 -33.97
C GLY A 47 -59.40 4.10 -33.71
N CYS A 48 -60.13 4.46 -34.76
CA CYS A 48 -61.53 4.94 -34.69
C CYS A 48 -62.53 3.83 -34.31
N TYR A 49 -63.70 4.23 -33.79
CA TYR A 49 -64.76 3.32 -33.34
C TYR A 49 -65.27 2.42 -34.48
N THR A 50 -65.65 2.99 -35.63
CA THR A 50 -66.20 2.22 -36.76
C THR A 50 -65.21 1.19 -37.32
N CYS A 51 -63.93 1.55 -37.47
CA CYS A 51 -62.90 0.60 -37.88
C CYS A 51 -62.68 -0.50 -36.83
N LYS A 52 -62.70 -0.16 -35.54
CA LYS A 52 -62.65 -1.15 -34.44
C LYS A 52 -63.86 -2.09 -34.46
N TYR A 53 -65.06 -1.58 -34.71
CA TYR A 53 -66.29 -2.37 -34.79
C TYR A 53 -66.31 -3.29 -36.03
N ARG A 54 -65.95 -2.75 -37.20
CA ARG A 54 -65.73 -3.49 -38.46
C ARG A 54 -64.45 -4.36 -38.46
N ARG A 55 -63.68 -4.37 -37.35
CA ARG A 55 -62.42 -5.11 -37.13
C ARG A 55 -61.33 -4.89 -38.19
N VAL A 56 -61.33 -3.74 -38.87
CA VAL A 56 -60.31 -3.34 -39.87
C VAL A 56 -59.27 -2.39 -39.28
N LYS A 57 -58.04 -2.40 -39.81
CA LYS A 57 -56.99 -1.47 -39.37
C LYS A 57 -57.31 -0.04 -39.82
N CYS A 58 -57.60 0.82 -38.85
CA CYS A 58 -57.77 2.26 -39.03
C CYS A 58 -56.45 2.91 -39.54
N ASP A 59 -56.56 3.94 -40.38
CA ASP A 59 -55.46 4.82 -40.80
C ASP A 59 -55.16 5.96 -39.80
N GLU A 60 -56.00 6.11 -38.78
CA GLU A 60 -55.86 7.05 -37.65
C GLU A 60 -55.93 8.56 -38.00
N ALA A 61 -56.29 8.91 -39.25
CA ALA A 61 -56.60 10.28 -39.65
C ALA A 61 -57.85 10.83 -38.93
N LYS A 62 -57.79 12.11 -38.53
CA LYS A 62 -58.84 12.81 -37.76
C LYS A 62 -59.39 14.01 -38.56
N PRO A 63 -60.68 14.38 -38.42
CA PRO A 63 -61.67 13.84 -37.47
C PRO A 63 -62.18 12.43 -37.84
N TRP A 64 -62.21 12.11 -39.13
CA TRP A 64 -62.68 10.83 -39.68
C TRP A 64 -61.55 10.09 -40.38
N CYS A 65 -61.51 8.76 -40.27
CA CYS A 65 -60.49 7.98 -40.94
C CYS A 65 -60.80 7.84 -42.45
N GLN A 66 -59.76 7.96 -43.28
CA GLN A 66 -59.87 7.83 -44.74
C GLN A 66 -60.45 6.46 -45.15
N ARG A 67 -60.22 5.41 -44.35
CA ARG A 67 -60.71 4.05 -44.60
C ARG A 67 -62.22 3.86 -44.36
N CYS A 68 -62.88 4.73 -43.60
CA CYS A 68 -64.34 4.73 -43.53
C CYS A 68 -64.93 5.44 -44.75
N ILE A 69 -64.47 6.68 -45.01
CA ILE A 69 -64.90 7.53 -46.14
C ILE A 69 -64.76 6.77 -47.47
N LYS A 70 -63.58 6.18 -47.75
CA LYS A 70 -63.30 5.45 -49.00
C LYS A 70 -64.16 4.19 -49.20
N PHE A 71 -64.82 3.69 -48.15
CA PHE A 71 -65.74 2.56 -48.22
C PHE A 71 -67.23 2.97 -48.14
N GLY A 72 -67.55 4.27 -48.20
CA GLY A 72 -68.94 4.76 -48.19
C GLY A 72 -69.68 4.48 -46.88
N VAL A 73 -68.95 4.44 -45.75
CA VAL A 73 -69.54 4.22 -44.41
C VAL A 73 -69.09 5.36 -43.51
N ASP A 74 -70.02 5.93 -42.76
CA ASP A 74 -69.74 7.01 -41.81
C ASP A 74 -68.74 6.59 -40.72
N CYS A 75 -68.10 7.58 -40.10
CA CYS A 75 -67.01 7.37 -39.16
C CYS A 75 -67.33 7.98 -37.80
N ASP A 76 -67.70 7.14 -36.84
CA ASP A 76 -68.12 7.46 -35.46
C ASP A 76 -67.01 8.09 -34.57
N GLY A 77 -65.95 8.63 -35.17
CA GLY A 77 -64.83 9.26 -34.49
C GLY A 77 -63.94 8.29 -33.68
N TYR A 78 -63.20 8.85 -32.74
CA TYR A 78 -62.16 8.17 -31.97
C TYR A 78 -62.48 8.15 -30.47
N PRO A 79 -61.96 7.18 -29.71
CA PRO A 79 -62.06 7.21 -28.25
C PRO A 79 -61.47 8.51 -27.69
N ALA A 80 -62.22 9.18 -26.81
CA ALA A 80 -61.76 10.40 -26.14
C ALA A 80 -60.59 10.09 -25.18
N PRO A 81 -59.61 11.01 -25.06
CA PRO A 81 -58.56 10.87 -24.05
C PRO A 81 -59.16 10.97 -22.64
N LYS A 82 -58.72 10.10 -21.72
CA LYS A 82 -59.04 10.23 -20.29
C LYS A 82 -58.12 11.27 -19.65
N GLY A 83 -58.47 12.54 -19.80
CA GLY A 83 -57.76 13.70 -19.24
C GLY A 83 -57.95 14.95 -20.11
N PRO A 84 -57.99 16.17 -19.52
CA PRO A 84 -58.29 17.39 -20.26
C PRO A 84 -57.14 17.80 -21.21
N PRO A 85 -57.43 18.15 -22.47
CA PRO A 85 -56.42 18.69 -23.39
C PRO A 85 -56.08 20.15 -23.06
N ARG A 86 -54.79 20.52 -23.14
CA ARG A 86 -54.35 21.92 -23.06
C ARG A 86 -54.83 22.70 -24.29
N VAL A 87 -55.43 23.87 -24.08
CA VAL A 87 -55.91 24.76 -25.15
C VAL A 87 -54.82 25.77 -25.52
N SER A 88 -54.49 25.87 -26.80
CA SER A 88 -53.71 26.97 -27.39
C SER A 88 -54.63 28.08 -27.92
N LYS A 89 -54.30 29.34 -27.64
CA LYS A 89 -54.91 30.53 -28.29
C LYS A 89 -53.80 31.51 -28.74
N HIS A 90 -54.16 32.42 -29.64
CA HIS A 90 -53.23 33.13 -30.53
C HIS A 90 -52.52 34.36 -29.90
N LEU A 91 -51.35 34.69 -30.46
CA LEU A 91 -50.71 36.02 -30.42
C LEU A 91 -51.45 36.96 -31.40
N LYS A 92 -51.52 38.29 -31.25
CA LYS A 92 -50.47 39.35 -31.23
C LYS A 92 -51.17 40.71 -30.94
N PRO A 93 -50.47 41.87 -30.91
CA PRO A 93 -49.18 42.22 -30.30
C PRO A 93 -49.26 43.52 -29.44
N ARG A 94 -48.19 43.89 -28.71
CA ARG A 94 -47.79 45.31 -28.58
C ARG A 94 -46.36 45.54 -28.07
N ASP A 95 -45.73 46.54 -28.67
CA ASP A 95 -44.69 47.49 -28.25
C ASP A 95 -43.50 47.07 -27.34
N HIS A 96 -42.31 47.51 -27.76
CA HIS A 96 -41.01 47.15 -27.21
C HIS A 96 -40.58 48.02 -26.02
N ARG A 97 -39.80 47.45 -25.07
CA ARG A 97 -38.41 47.90 -24.77
C ARG A 97 -37.67 46.98 -23.79
N ALA A 98 -36.34 47.08 -23.82
CA ALA A 98 -35.34 46.51 -22.89
C ALA A 98 -35.42 44.99 -22.60
N ILE A 99 -34.51 44.23 -23.22
CA ILE A 99 -34.19 42.86 -22.78
C ILE A 99 -33.24 42.96 -21.57
N ALA A 100 -33.71 42.53 -20.40
CA ALA A 100 -32.84 42.07 -19.32
C ALA A 100 -32.93 40.53 -19.26
N PRO A 101 -31.81 39.80 -19.10
CA PRO A 101 -31.83 38.34 -19.15
C PRO A 101 -32.44 37.75 -17.87
N LEU A 102 -33.62 37.11 -17.98
CA LEU A 102 -34.03 36.16 -16.96
C LEU A 102 -32.99 35.04 -16.87
N ALA A 103 -32.61 34.66 -15.65
CA ALA A 103 -31.62 33.63 -15.41
C ALA A 103 -32.02 32.31 -16.10
N ARG A 104 -31.10 31.72 -16.87
CA ARG A 104 -31.32 30.43 -17.55
C ARG A 104 -31.58 29.34 -16.51
N GLN A 105 -32.82 28.91 -16.35
CA GLN A 105 -33.09 27.54 -15.91
C GLN A 105 -32.43 26.61 -16.93
N THR A 106 -31.34 25.96 -16.51
CA THR A 106 -30.54 25.13 -17.39
C THR A 106 -31.23 23.77 -17.51
N VAL A 107 -32.12 23.64 -18.48
CA VAL A 107 -32.77 22.36 -18.82
C VAL A 107 -31.66 21.40 -19.25
N ILE A 108 -31.34 20.43 -18.39
CA ILE A 108 -30.34 19.41 -18.67
C ILE A 108 -30.88 18.54 -19.81
N CYS A 109 -30.22 18.60 -20.95
CA CYS A 109 -30.61 17.83 -22.13
C CYS A 109 -30.02 16.42 -22.05
N TYR A 110 -30.66 15.54 -21.27
CA TYR A 110 -30.26 14.13 -21.14
C TYR A 110 -30.18 13.45 -22.52
N MET A 111 -28.98 13.04 -22.95
CA MET A 111 -28.76 12.46 -24.26
C MET A 111 -29.09 10.96 -24.28
N GLN A 112 -30.20 10.60 -24.94
CA GLN A 112 -30.66 9.23 -25.27
C GLN A 112 -30.49 8.14 -24.18
N PRO A 113 -31.53 7.89 -23.35
CA PRO A 113 -31.49 6.87 -22.28
C PRO A 113 -31.23 5.41 -22.71
N ALA A 114 -31.29 5.09 -24.01
CA ALA A 114 -31.42 3.73 -24.53
C ALA A 114 -30.12 2.88 -24.59
N ARG A 115 -29.01 3.38 -24.02
CA ARG A 115 -27.71 2.66 -23.96
C ARG A 115 -26.97 2.76 -22.63
N LEU A 116 -27.50 3.47 -21.62
CA LEU A 116 -26.78 3.81 -20.38
C LEU A 116 -27.05 2.84 -19.21
N PHE A 117 -28.15 2.10 -19.28
CA PHE A 117 -28.69 1.27 -18.20
C PHE A 117 -28.87 -0.18 -18.68
N GLU A 118 -28.66 -1.15 -17.79
CA GLU A 118 -28.85 -2.57 -18.10
C GLU A 118 -30.34 -2.95 -18.18
N ASP A 119 -31.19 -2.31 -17.38
CA ASP A 119 -32.63 -2.58 -17.32
C ASP A 119 -33.49 -1.31 -17.06
N GLU A 120 -34.82 -1.47 -17.10
CA GLU A 120 -35.78 -0.40 -16.83
C GLU A 120 -35.80 0.04 -15.35
N GLN A 121 -35.34 -0.82 -14.43
CA GLN A 121 -35.30 -0.54 -13.00
C GLN A 121 -34.13 0.38 -12.64
N GLU A 122 -32.95 0.19 -13.24
CA GLU A 122 -31.81 1.12 -13.19
C GLU A 122 -32.23 2.50 -13.70
N GLY A 123 -32.78 2.58 -14.91
CA GLY A 123 -33.25 3.84 -15.49
C GLY A 123 -34.36 4.53 -14.70
N ARG A 124 -35.21 3.77 -13.98
CA ARG A 124 -36.22 4.32 -13.05
C ARG A 124 -35.61 4.83 -11.75
N CYS A 125 -34.65 4.11 -11.16
CA CYS A 125 -34.01 4.54 -9.91
C CYS A 125 -33.09 5.75 -10.14
N PHE A 126 -32.36 5.79 -11.25
CA PHE A 126 -31.62 6.98 -11.70
C PHE A 126 -32.54 8.19 -11.83
N ARG A 127 -33.73 8.03 -12.42
CA ARG A 127 -34.70 9.13 -12.52
C ARG A 127 -35.20 9.61 -11.16
N ILE A 128 -35.52 8.69 -10.25
CA ILE A 128 -35.89 9.03 -8.85
C ILE A 128 -34.74 9.75 -8.14
N TYR A 129 -33.48 9.41 -8.43
CA TYR A 129 -32.35 10.19 -7.94
C TYR A 129 -32.39 11.63 -8.47
N CYS A 130 -32.48 11.83 -9.79
CA CYS A 130 -32.45 13.18 -10.38
C CYS A 130 -33.69 14.03 -10.07
N GLU A 131 -34.89 13.43 -10.01
CA GLU A 131 -36.17 14.13 -9.80
C GLU A 131 -36.53 14.34 -8.32
N GLU A 132 -36.10 13.45 -7.41
CA GLU A 132 -36.45 13.54 -5.99
C GLU A 132 -35.23 13.55 -5.04
N MET A 133 -34.29 12.60 -5.19
CA MET A 133 -33.25 12.40 -4.16
C MET A 133 -32.19 13.50 -4.16
N ALA A 134 -31.70 13.92 -5.33
CA ALA A 134 -30.74 15.01 -5.46
C ALA A 134 -31.30 16.33 -4.88
N HIS A 135 -32.59 16.57 -5.08
CA HIS A 135 -33.33 17.70 -4.49
C HIS A 135 -33.55 17.59 -2.97
N GLN A 136 -33.41 16.39 -2.37
CA GLN A 136 -33.50 16.19 -0.94
C GLN A 136 -32.12 16.25 -0.26
N ILE A 137 -31.10 15.59 -0.83
CA ILE A 137 -29.74 15.59 -0.29
C ILE A 137 -29.15 17.00 -0.30
N LYS A 138 -29.41 17.75 -1.38
CA LYS A 138 -29.12 19.19 -1.48
C LYS A 138 -29.97 19.95 -0.47
N GLY A 139 -29.34 20.39 0.62
CA GLY A 139 -29.97 21.27 1.60
C GLY A 139 -30.20 22.69 1.04
N PRO A 140 -30.53 23.67 1.92
CA PRO A 140 -30.78 25.06 1.51
C PRO A 140 -29.56 25.78 0.90
N PHE A 141 -28.38 25.14 0.87
CA PHE A 141 -27.18 25.65 0.23
C PHE A 141 -27.21 25.40 -1.29
N LYS A 142 -27.20 26.49 -2.09
CA LYS A 142 -27.39 26.44 -3.55
C LYS A 142 -26.14 25.91 -4.30
N THR A 143 -25.94 24.59 -4.29
CA THR A 143 -24.93 23.87 -5.08
C THR A 143 -25.46 23.38 -6.43
N SER A 144 -24.55 23.12 -7.37
CA SER A 144 -24.77 22.35 -8.61
C SER A 144 -24.38 20.87 -8.47
N LEU A 145 -23.57 20.51 -7.46
CA LEU A 145 -23.02 19.17 -7.21
C LEU A 145 -24.04 18.03 -7.43
N TRP A 146 -25.13 18.04 -6.67
CA TRP A 146 -26.11 16.96 -6.62
C TRP A 146 -26.96 16.82 -7.90
N ASN A 147 -27.35 17.95 -8.50
CA ASN A 147 -28.32 18.01 -9.59
C ASN A 147 -27.70 18.16 -10.98
N GLN A 148 -26.40 18.48 -11.09
CA GLN A 148 -25.70 18.68 -12.37
C GLN A 148 -24.41 17.87 -12.43
N LEU A 149 -23.44 18.12 -11.53
CA LEU A 149 -22.11 17.53 -11.66
C LEU A 149 -22.12 16.00 -11.48
N ILE A 150 -22.75 15.50 -10.42
CA ILE A 150 -22.83 14.05 -10.15
C ILE A 150 -23.57 13.31 -11.28
N PRO A 151 -24.76 13.75 -11.74
CA PRO A 151 -25.40 13.19 -12.94
C PRO A 151 -24.50 13.18 -14.18
N GLN A 152 -23.81 14.29 -14.50
CA GLN A 152 -22.92 14.38 -15.66
C GLN A 152 -21.74 13.39 -15.58
N VAL A 153 -21.10 13.26 -14.42
CA VAL A 153 -20.00 12.29 -14.23
C VAL A 153 -20.51 10.85 -14.32
N SER A 154 -21.74 10.58 -13.85
CA SER A 154 -22.36 9.26 -13.92
C SER A 154 -22.70 8.77 -15.33
N GLU A 155 -22.78 9.66 -16.33
CA GLU A 155 -22.93 9.24 -17.73
C GLU A 155 -21.66 8.51 -18.21
N GLY A 156 -20.47 9.02 -17.86
CA GLY A 156 -19.19 8.41 -18.20
C GLY A 156 -18.78 7.24 -17.29
N GLU A 157 -19.11 7.29 -16.00
CA GLU A 157 -18.51 6.42 -14.97
C GLU A 157 -19.52 5.43 -14.36
N PRO A 158 -19.45 4.11 -14.67
CA PRO A 158 -20.42 3.13 -14.21
C PRO A 158 -20.55 3.04 -12.68
N PHE A 159 -19.45 3.09 -11.94
CA PHE A 159 -19.49 2.95 -10.48
C PHE A 159 -20.22 4.11 -9.79
N ILE A 160 -20.02 5.34 -10.28
CA ILE A 160 -20.76 6.53 -9.80
C ILE A 160 -22.24 6.42 -10.20
N ARG A 161 -22.55 5.88 -11.38
CA ARG A 161 -23.93 5.59 -11.82
C ARG A 161 -24.64 4.58 -10.92
N HIS A 162 -23.98 3.47 -10.56
CA HIS A 162 -24.53 2.48 -9.65
C HIS A 162 -24.75 3.05 -8.23
N ALA A 163 -23.88 3.94 -7.76
CA ALA A 163 -24.05 4.61 -6.46
C ALA A 163 -25.30 5.53 -6.42
N ILE A 164 -25.53 6.37 -7.44
CA ILE A 164 -26.76 7.19 -7.49
C ILE A 164 -28.03 6.36 -7.74
N ILE A 165 -27.92 5.25 -8.47
CA ILE A 165 -29.02 4.28 -8.62
C ILE A 165 -29.37 3.65 -7.26
N ALA A 166 -28.38 3.33 -6.42
CA ALA A 166 -28.58 2.82 -5.07
C ALA A 166 -29.30 3.84 -4.16
N LEU A 167 -28.87 5.12 -4.18
CA LEU A 167 -29.56 6.21 -3.47
C LEU A 167 -31.00 6.43 -3.99
N GLY A 168 -31.21 6.37 -5.31
CA GLY A 168 -32.54 6.46 -5.93
C GLY A 168 -33.44 5.25 -5.65
N ALA A 169 -32.87 4.09 -5.33
CA ALA A 169 -33.61 2.93 -4.83
C ALA A 169 -33.96 3.09 -3.34
N MET A 170 -33.02 3.54 -2.50
CA MET A 170 -33.27 3.86 -1.07
C MET A 170 -34.42 4.86 -0.91
N LYS A 171 -34.49 5.87 -1.78
CA LYS A 171 -35.56 6.88 -1.82
C LYS A 171 -36.97 6.27 -1.94
N LYS A 172 -37.16 5.11 -2.59
CA LYS A 172 -38.48 4.45 -2.65
C LYS A 172 -38.92 3.93 -1.29
N ILE A 173 -37.98 3.42 -0.49
CA ILE A 173 -38.23 2.71 0.77
C ILE A 173 -38.78 3.69 1.82
N THR A 174 -38.22 4.90 1.86
CA THR A 174 -38.66 6.02 2.70
C THR A 174 -39.97 6.70 2.25
N HIS A 175 -40.60 6.20 1.19
CA HIS A 175 -41.90 6.67 0.69
C HIS A 175 -43.05 5.65 0.81
N GLY A 176 -42.80 4.50 1.44
CA GLY A 176 -43.89 3.58 1.81
C GLY A 176 -44.93 4.25 2.71
N PRO A 177 -46.24 3.95 2.57
CA PRO A 177 -47.27 4.61 3.37
C PRO A 177 -47.18 4.20 4.85
N ASP A 178 -46.89 5.17 5.73
CA ASP A 178 -46.91 5.02 7.18
C ASP A 178 -48.27 4.49 7.68
N ASN A 179 -48.24 3.56 8.63
CA ASN A 179 -49.31 3.42 9.61
C ASN A 179 -48.85 4.14 10.89
N ALA A 180 -49.68 5.03 11.43
CA ALA A 180 -49.41 5.67 12.71
C ALA A 180 -49.69 4.68 13.87
N GLY A 181 -48.68 3.93 14.29
CA GLY A 181 -48.71 3.17 15.54
C GLY A 181 -47.86 1.90 15.58
N GLY A 182 -47.04 1.80 16.63
CA GLY A 182 -46.61 0.53 17.22
C GLY A 182 -45.50 -0.24 16.50
N ASP A 183 -45.74 -0.73 15.28
CA ASP A 183 -44.92 -1.81 14.74
C ASP A 183 -44.62 -1.69 13.23
N PHE A 184 -43.33 -1.58 12.90
CA PHE A 184 -42.84 -1.49 11.53
C PHE A 184 -42.34 -2.86 11.05
N GLN A 185 -43.22 -3.61 10.38
CA GLN A 185 -42.83 -4.78 9.57
C GLN A 185 -42.65 -4.35 8.12
N LEU A 186 -41.55 -4.78 7.47
CA LEU A 186 -41.34 -4.46 6.06
C LEU A 186 -42.37 -5.18 5.18
N ARG A 187 -43.03 -4.43 4.30
CA ARG A 187 -43.79 -5.01 3.20
C ARG A 187 -42.81 -5.70 2.22
N PRO A 188 -43.15 -6.86 1.63
CA PRO A 188 -42.25 -7.58 0.72
C PRO A 188 -41.69 -6.74 -0.44
N SER A 189 -42.46 -5.77 -0.94
CA SER A 189 -42.02 -4.77 -1.92
C SER A 189 -40.80 -4.00 -1.47
N ASN A 190 -40.81 -3.50 -0.23
CA ASN A 190 -39.78 -2.63 0.32
C ASN A 190 -38.49 -3.40 0.58
N ALA A 191 -38.59 -4.67 0.98
CA ALA A 191 -37.44 -5.57 1.05
C ALA A 191 -36.80 -5.78 -0.35
N SER A 192 -37.60 -5.96 -1.40
CA SER A 192 -37.07 -6.13 -2.75
C SER A 192 -36.37 -4.88 -3.30
N ASP A 193 -36.88 -3.68 -2.99
CA ASP A 193 -36.19 -2.42 -3.33
C ASP A 193 -34.93 -2.20 -2.47
N PHE A 194 -34.87 -2.69 -1.22
CA PHE A 194 -33.68 -2.63 -0.37
C PHE A 194 -32.56 -3.56 -0.85
N PHE A 195 -32.85 -4.83 -1.13
CA PHE A 195 -31.87 -5.74 -1.72
C PHE A 195 -31.37 -5.26 -3.09
N TYR A 196 -32.23 -4.61 -3.87
CA TYR A 196 -31.82 -3.95 -5.11
C TYR A 196 -30.88 -2.76 -4.87
N ALA A 197 -31.18 -1.91 -3.87
CA ALA A 197 -30.30 -0.81 -3.49
C ALA A 197 -28.91 -1.32 -3.04
N LEU A 198 -28.86 -2.34 -2.18
CA LEU A 198 -27.60 -2.97 -1.74
C LEU A 198 -26.81 -3.58 -2.91
N ARG A 199 -27.46 -4.28 -3.85
CA ARG A 199 -26.78 -4.85 -5.03
C ARG A 199 -26.19 -3.78 -5.95
N GLN A 200 -26.86 -2.64 -6.08
CA GLN A 200 -26.36 -1.49 -6.86
C GLN A 200 -25.22 -0.75 -6.11
N TYR A 201 -25.30 -0.67 -4.79
CA TYR A 201 -24.20 -0.19 -3.95
C TYR A 201 -22.96 -1.10 -4.04
N GLU A 202 -23.16 -2.43 -4.05
CA GLU A 202 -22.09 -3.42 -4.26
C GLU A 202 -21.42 -3.25 -5.64
N LYS A 203 -22.20 -3.11 -6.73
CA LYS A 203 -21.66 -2.77 -8.07
C LYS A 203 -20.79 -1.50 -8.01
N ALA A 204 -21.19 -0.49 -7.24
CA ALA A 204 -20.43 0.75 -7.09
C ALA A 204 -19.10 0.55 -6.36
N LEU A 205 -19.09 -0.18 -5.23
CA LEU A 205 -17.86 -0.51 -4.51
C LEU A 205 -16.90 -1.37 -5.35
N GLN A 206 -17.41 -2.39 -6.04
CA GLN A 206 -16.62 -3.23 -6.95
C GLN A 206 -15.98 -2.41 -8.07
N GLY A 207 -16.74 -1.53 -8.72
CA GLY A 207 -16.23 -0.66 -9.78
C GLY A 207 -15.24 0.40 -9.28
N MET A 208 -15.39 0.89 -8.04
CA MET A 208 -14.42 1.78 -7.40
C MET A 208 -13.10 1.05 -7.09
N ARG A 209 -13.16 -0.17 -6.53
CA ARG A 209 -11.99 -1.04 -6.31
C ARG A 209 -11.26 -1.35 -7.62
N GLN A 210 -11.99 -1.62 -8.72
CA GLN A 210 -11.42 -1.82 -10.05
C GLN A 210 -10.73 -0.58 -10.61
N ASN A 211 -11.33 0.61 -10.47
CA ASN A 211 -10.75 1.87 -10.95
C ASN A 211 -9.40 2.19 -10.28
N ILE A 212 -9.29 1.89 -8.98
CA ILE A 212 -8.04 1.98 -8.20
C ILE A 212 -7.00 0.97 -8.71
N ALA A 213 -7.40 -0.29 -8.95
CA ALA A 213 -6.51 -1.34 -9.47
C ALA A 213 -6.00 -1.06 -10.90
N ASP A 214 -6.84 -0.45 -11.75
CA ASP A 214 -6.49 0.03 -13.09
C ASP A 214 -5.50 1.23 -13.09
N GLY A 215 -5.18 1.80 -11.92
CA GLY A 215 -4.27 2.94 -11.79
C GLY A 215 -4.82 4.27 -12.31
N LYS A 216 -6.11 4.36 -12.64
CA LYS A 216 -6.77 5.53 -13.25
C LYS A 216 -7.08 6.61 -12.20
N LYS A 217 -6.03 7.27 -11.68
CA LYS A 217 -6.09 8.27 -10.60
C LYS A 217 -6.79 9.60 -10.99
N ASP A 218 -8.08 9.53 -11.28
CA ASP A 218 -8.96 10.70 -11.43
C ASP A 218 -9.58 11.06 -10.08
N ILE A 219 -8.97 12.03 -9.40
CA ILE A 219 -9.37 12.45 -8.05
C ILE A 219 -10.79 12.99 -7.98
N GLN A 220 -11.29 13.66 -9.04
CA GLN A 220 -12.65 14.20 -9.06
C GLN A 220 -13.69 13.09 -8.86
N LYS A 221 -13.46 11.94 -9.51
CA LYS A 221 -14.35 10.76 -9.44
C LYS A 221 -14.23 10.02 -8.12
N ALA A 222 -13.01 9.87 -7.59
CA ALA A 222 -12.78 9.28 -6.27
C ALA A 222 -13.48 10.08 -5.16
N LEU A 223 -13.36 11.40 -5.18
CA LEU A 223 -14.00 12.30 -4.22
C LEU A 223 -15.54 12.30 -4.34
N ILE A 224 -16.10 12.26 -5.56
CA ILE A 224 -17.54 12.09 -5.78
C ILE A 224 -18.03 10.75 -5.22
N ALA A 225 -17.29 9.66 -5.46
CA ALA A 225 -17.64 8.34 -4.94
C ALA A 225 -17.61 8.31 -3.40
N CYS A 226 -16.62 8.91 -2.75
CA CYS A 226 -16.57 9.03 -1.29
C CYS A 226 -17.82 9.74 -0.73
N ILE A 227 -18.27 10.85 -1.34
CA ILE A 227 -19.50 11.56 -0.92
C ILE A 227 -20.76 10.68 -1.11
N LEU A 228 -20.85 9.95 -2.22
CA LEU A 228 -22.01 9.09 -2.51
C LEU A 228 -22.07 7.86 -1.60
N VAL A 229 -20.91 7.25 -1.31
CA VAL A 229 -20.75 6.17 -0.33
C VAL A 229 -21.14 6.66 1.07
N PHE A 230 -20.65 7.83 1.49
CA PHE A 230 -21.01 8.46 2.76
C PHE A 230 -22.54 8.60 2.90
N CYS A 231 -23.20 9.20 1.90
CA CYS A 231 -24.66 9.34 1.90
C CYS A 231 -25.41 8.00 1.93
N PHE A 232 -24.86 6.92 1.34
CA PHE A 232 -25.50 5.61 1.38
C PHE A 232 -25.36 4.94 2.75
N GLU A 233 -24.17 4.98 3.34
CA GLU A 233 -23.89 4.40 4.67
C GLU A 233 -24.66 5.17 5.77
N THR A 234 -24.71 6.51 5.74
CA THR A 234 -25.54 7.29 6.70
C THR A 234 -27.05 7.06 6.52
N LEU A 235 -27.54 6.83 5.30
CA LEU A 235 -28.95 6.47 5.04
C LEU A 235 -29.29 5.02 5.44
N THR A 236 -28.29 4.14 5.53
CA THR A 236 -28.46 2.75 5.97
C THR A 236 -28.12 2.51 7.44
N ASN A 237 -27.78 3.58 8.19
CA ASN A 237 -27.39 3.62 9.62
C ASN A 237 -25.95 3.15 9.95
N LYS A 238 -25.13 2.85 8.95
CA LYS A 238 -23.76 2.35 9.10
C LYS A 238 -22.76 3.47 9.38
N MET A 239 -22.91 4.11 10.54
CA MET A 239 -22.17 5.31 10.90
C MET A 239 -20.65 5.09 10.95
N ASN A 240 -20.17 3.89 11.32
CA ASN A 240 -18.73 3.59 11.37
C ASN A 240 -18.10 3.60 9.95
N ASN A 241 -18.71 2.90 8.99
CA ASN A 241 -18.31 2.95 7.58
C ASN A 241 -18.35 4.40 7.03
N ALA A 242 -19.38 5.16 7.39
CA ALA A 242 -19.51 6.55 6.98
C ALA A 242 -18.38 7.45 7.54
N VAL A 243 -17.95 7.27 8.80
CA VAL A 243 -16.78 7.95 9.39
C VAL A 243 -15.50 7.59 8.64
N ILE A 244 -15.19 6.29 8.51
CA ILE A 244 -13.94 5.80 7.88
C ILE A 244 -13.82 6.32 6.43
N ASN A 245 -14.91 6.27 5.67
CA ASN A 245 -14.94 6.75 4.28
C ASN A 245 -14.86 8.28 4.18
N ALA A 246 -15.47 9.02 5.12
CA ALA A 246 -15.37 10.48 5.17
C ALA A 246 -13.95 10.95 5.50
N GLU A 247 -13.30 10.35 6.50
CA GLU A 247 -11.90 10.61 6.83
C GLU A 247 -10.98 10.27 5.64
N SER A 248 -11.18 9.12 5.00
CA SER A 248 -10.42 8.68 3.82
C SER A 248 -10.51 9.67 2.66
N GLY A 249 -11.70 10.17 2.34
CA GLY A 249 -11.91 11.17 1.29
C GLY A 249 -11.23 12.52 1.60
N LEU A 250 -11.23 12.94 2.87
CA LEU A 250 -10.54 14.15 3.32
C LEU A 250 -9.02 14.02 3.30
N ILE A 251 -8.48 12.85 3.68
CA ILE A 251 -7.05 12.54 3.60
C ILE A 251 -6.59 12.56 2.13
N LEU A 252 -7.35 11.94 1.23
CA LEU A 252 -7.10 11.98 -0.23
C LEU A 252 -7.05 13.42 -0.75
N LEU A 253 -8.05 14.24 -0.40
CA LEU A 253 -8.10 15.65 -0.80
C LEU A 253 -6.90 16.45 -0.25
N HIS A 254 -6.56 16.28 1.03
CA HIS A 254 -5.47 17.02 1.67
C HIS A 254 -4.07 16.60 1.17
N SER A 255 -3.86 15.33 0.78
CA SER A 255 -2.60 14.92 0.14
C SER A 255 -2.47 15.58 -1.22
N TRP A 256 -3.51 15.48 -2.06
CA TRP A 256 -3.51 16.10 -3.39
C TRP A 256 -3.31 17.62 -3.33
N MET A 257 -3.96 18.33 -2.39
CA MET A 257 -3.74 19.76 -2.19
C MET A 257 -2.30 20.08 -1.80
N ARG A 258 -1.66 19.28 -0.94
CA ARG A 258 -0.26 19.46 -0.55
C ARG A 258 0.70 19.25 -1.73
N GLU A 259 0.41 18.26 -2.57
CA GLU A 259 1.22 17.91 -3.74
C GLU A 259 1.10 18.93 -4.88
N ASN A 260 -0.11 19.42 -5.16
CA ASN A 260 -0.41 20.19 -6.38
C ASN A 260 -0.59 21.70 -6.11
N LEU A 261 -0.84 22.12 -4.87
CA LEU A 261 -1.11 23.51 -4.49
C LEU A 261 -0.24 23.98 -3.30
N PRO A 262 1.09 23.72 -3.27
CA PRO A 262 1.94 23.97 -2.10
C PRO A 262 1.99 25.44 -1.63
N ASN A 263 1.72 26.40 -2.52
CA ASN A 263 1.70 27.83 -2.21
C ASN A 263 0.31 28.35 -1.79
N HIS A 264 -0.77 27.59 -2.01
CA HIS A 264 -2.13 27.98 -1.66
C HIS A 264 -2.56 27.37 -0.32
N ALA A 265 -2.07 27.96 0.75
CA ALA A 265 -2.58 27.73 2.09
C ALA A 265 -4.02 28.27 2.20
N GLY A 266 -5.01 27.38 2.02
CA GLY A 266 -6.41 27.58 2.39
C GLY A 266 -7.44 27.15 1.35
N CYS A 267 -8.63 26.72 1.79
CA CYS A 267 -9.77 26.39 0.92
C CYS A 267 -10.51 27.64 0.38
N SER A 268 -9.78 28.65 -0.09
CA SER A 268 -10.35 29.78 -0.82
C SER A 268 -10.41 29.45 -2.32
N PRO A 269 -11.56 29.62 -3.01
CA PRO A 269 -11.65 29.33 -4.44
C PRO A 269 -10.63 30.12 -5.27
N CYS A 270 -9.66 29.42 -5.86
CA CYS A 270 -8.65 29.97 -6.75
C CYS A 270 -8.84 29.46 -8.19
N LYS A 271 -8.11 30.02 -9.16
CA LYS A 271 -8.29 29.67 -10.59
C LYS A 271 -7.76 28.27 -10.90
N GLU A 272 -6.68 27.92 -10.23
CA GLU A 272 -5.93 26.67 -10.35
C GLU A 272 -6.80 25.43 -10.05
N TRP A 273 -7.86 25.57 -9.24
CA TRP A 273 -8.84 24.50 -9.01
C TRP A 273 -9.63 24.14 -10.28
N GLN A 274 -10.00 25.14 -11.09
CA GLN A 274 -10.79 24.94 -12.31
C GLN A 274 -9.97 24.24 -13.40
N GLU A 275 -8.66 24.54 -13.47
CA GLU A 275 -7.70 23.90 -14.38
C GLU A 275 -7.57 22.39 -14.10
N HIS A 276 -7.66 21.99 -12.82
CA HIS A 276 -7.57 20.59 -12.37
C HIS A 276 -8.92 19.88 -12.19
N ARG A 277 -10.02 20.46 -12.70
CA ARG A 277 -11.40 19.94 -12.64
C ARG A 277 -12.02 19.74 -11.25
N ILE A 278 -11.32 20.05 -10.14
CA ILE A 278 -11.92 20.03 -8.80
C ILE A 278 -12.79 21.27 -8.64
N GLY A 279 -14.09 21.12 -8.95
CA GLY A 279 -15.06 22.20 -8.89
C GLY A 279 -15.28 22.75 -7.48
N GLU A 280 -15.57 24.06 -7.40
CA GLU A 280 -15.82 24.78 -6.14
C GLU A 280 -16.83 24.07 -5.23
N ASP A 281 -17.93 23.58 -5.80
CA ASP A 281 -18.99 22.89 -5.06
C ASP A 281 -18.53 21.57 -4.39
N LEU A 282 -17.52 20.90 -4.97
CA LEU A 282 -16.94 19.69 -4.38
C LEU A 282 -16.07 20.06 -3.16
N MET A 283 -15.33 21.16 -3.24
CA MET A 283 -14.55 21.71 -2.11
C MET A 283 -15.46 22.22 -0.98
N ILE A 284 -16.62 22.80 -1.31
CA ILE A 284 -17.64 23.20 -0.34
C ILE A 284 -18.22 21.96 0.35
N ALA A 285 -18.59 20.92 -0.41
CA ALA A 285 -19.14 19.69 0.15
C ALA A 285 -18.13 18.97 1.07
N PHE A 286 -16.85 18.87 0.68
CA PHE A 286 -15.81 18.32 1.56
C PHE A 286 -15.55 19.20 2.79
N SER A 287 -15.67 20.54 2.69
CA SER A 287 -15.60 21.42 3.86
C SER A 287 -16.79 21.20 4.83
N GLY A 288 -17.97 20.87 4.30
CA GLY A 288 -19.12 20.45 5.11
C GLY A 288 -18.96 19.05 5.74
N LEU A 289 -18.29 18.13 5.04
CA LEU A 289 -17.97 16.79 5.53
C LEU A 289 -16.90 16.81 6.64
N ASP A 290 -15.92 17.70 6.52
CA ASP A 290 -14.89 17.92 7.55
C ASP A 290 -15.51 18.44 8.86
N LEU A 291 -16.41 19.40 8.75
CA LEU A 291 -17.22 19.86 9.90
C LEU A 291 -18.05 18.70 10.49
N GLN A 292 -18.73 17.90 9.66
CA GLN A 292 -19.55 16.77 10.14
C GLN A 292 -18.77 15.80 11.03
N LEU A 293 -17.52 15.47 10.69
CA LEU A 293 -16.63 14.67 11.53
C LEU A 293 -16.29 15.40 12.84
N LEU A 294 -15.82 16.65 12.78
CA LEU A 294 -15.47 17.45 13.96
C LEU A 294 -16.63 17.59 14.96
N PHE A 295 -17.88 17.61 14.49
CA PHE A 295 -19.07 17.63 15.34
C PHE A 295 -19.41 16.25 15.94
N PHE A 296 -19.13 15.15 15.24
CA PHE A 296 -19.62 13.80 15.57
C PHE A 296 -18.54 12.89 16.17
N ALA A 297 -17.52 12.55 15.37
CA ALA A 297 -16.36 11.76 15.78
C ALA A 297 -15.18 12.08 14.84
N ASP A 298 -14.01 12.38 15.41
CA ASP A 298 -12.80 12.76 14.68
C ASP A 298 -11.57 12.05 15.28
N ALA A 299 -10.92 11.19 14.50
CA ALA A 299 -9.72 10.45 14.94
C ALA A 299 -8.41 11.04 14.36
N ARG A 300 -8.51 12.12 13.58
CA ARG A 300 -7.40 12.64 12.77
C ARG A 300 -6.29 13.30 13.61
N PRO A 301 -5.01 13.08 13.28
CA PRO A 301 -3.89 13.49 14.12
C PRO A 301 -3.73 15.00 14.23
N ARG A 302 -3.34 15.50 15.41
CA ARG A 302 -3.15 16.93 15.76
C ARG A 302 -2.49 17.79 14.66
N ARG A 303 -1.47 17.27 13.96
CA ARG A 303 -0.78 17.97 12.86
C ARG A 303 -1.71 18.37 11.70
N MET A 304 -2.79 17.62 11.46
CA MET A 304 -3.80 17.95 10.47
C MET A 304 -4.60 19.20 10.90
N HIS A 305 -5.01 19.25 12.17
CA HIS A 305 -5.70 20.40 12.75
C HIS A 305 -4.84 21.67 12.68
N GLU A 306 -3.57 21.57 13.11
CA GLU A 306 -2.60 22.67 13.04
C GLU A 306 -2.41 23.18 11.60
N TYR A 307 -2.32 22.28 10.61
CA TYR A 307 -2.25 22.62 9.19
C TYR A 307 -3.52 23.34 8.70
N VAL A 308 -4.71 22.83 8.98
CA VAL A 308 -5.96 23.46 8.53
C VAL A 308 -6.15 24.84 9.17
N ILE A 309 -5.86 24.98 10.47
CA ILE A 309 -5.91 26.27 11.19
C ILE A 309 -4.99 27.29 10.52
N GLY A 310 -3.72 26.93 10.29
CA GLY A 310 -2.75 27.81 9.62
C GLY A 310 -3.16 28.17 8.19
N SER A 311 -3.78 27.23 7.45
CA SER A 311 -4.26 27.45 6.09
C SER A 311 -5.44 28.42 5.99
N ALA A 312 -6.27 28.53 7.02
CA ALA A 312 -7.45 29.40 6.98
C ALA A 312 -7.09 30.88 7.22
N GLU A 313 -6.10 31.15 8.07
CA GLU A 313 -5.81 32.47 8.65
C GLU A 313 -5.56 33.55 7.57
N GLY A 314 -4.72 33.24 6.58
CA GLY A 314 -4.38 34.17 5.49
C GLY A 314 -5.57 34.52 4.58
N SER A 315 -6.57 33.65 4.49
CA SER A 315 -7.81 33.92 3.74
C SER A 315 -8.84 34.68 4.58
N ILE A 316 -9.01 34.32 5.85
CA ILE A 316 -9.92 35.03 6.78
C ILE A 316 -9.45 36.47 7.02
N ALA A 317 -8.14 36.72 7.11
CA ALA A 317 -7.56 38.05 7.21
C ALA A 317 -8.06 38.99 6.08
N ARG A 318 -8.19 38.47 4.85
CA ARG A 318 -8.65 39.17 3.64
C ARG A 318 -10.18 39.33 3.53
N MET A 319 -10.95 38.95 4.55
CA MET A 319 -12.42 39.07 4.52
C MET A 319 -12.87 40.53 4.32
N PRO A 320 -13.77 40.82 3.36
CA PRO A 320 -14.22 42.18 3.05
C PRO A 320 -15.01 42.82 4.20
N ALA A 321 -15.11 44.15 4.19
CA ALA A 321 -15.85 44.90 5.20
C ALA A 321 -17.39 44.77 5.07
N GLU A 322 -17.89 44.49 3.87
CA GLU A 322 -19.29 44.15 3.55
C GLU A 322 -19.30 43.04 2.50
N PHE A 323 -20.26 42.11 2.56
CA PHE A 323 -20.48 41.12 1.52
C PHE A 323 -21.52 41.59 0.49
N VAL A 324 -21.21 41.42 -0.80
CA VAL A 324 -22.12 41.75 -1.93
C VAL A 324 -23.08 40.60 -2.28
N THR A 325 -22.78 39.37 -1.87
CA THR A 325 -23.63 38.19 -2.16
C THR A 325 -23.71 37.24 -0.98
N LEU A 326 -24.85 36.56 -0.85
CA LEU A 326 -25.09 35.56 0.19
C LEU A 326 -24.14 34.34 0.06
N LYS A 327 -23.78 33.93 -1.18
CA LYS A 327 -22.74 32.92 -1.41
C LYS A 327 -21.36 33.39 -0.91
N GLY A 328 -20.99 34.66 -1.14
CA GLY A 328 -19.74 35.22 -0.61
C GLY A 328 -19.68 35.18 0.92
N ALA A 329 -20.77 35.55 1.60
CA ALA A 329 -20.88 35.47 3.05
C ALA A 329 -20.78 34.01 3.55
N HIS A 330 -21.45 33.06 2.89
CA HIS A 330 -21.42 31.64 3.23
C HIS A 330 -20.02 31.02 3.04
N ASN A 331 -19.35 31.25 1.90
CA ASN A 331 -18.01 30.70 1.65
C ASN A 331 -17.00 31.15 2.72
N PHE A 332 -17.04 32.42 3.14
CA PHE A 332 -16.22 32.91 4.26
C PHE A 332 -16.65 32.34 5.61
N TRP A 333 -17.96 32.12 5.83
CA TRP A 333 -18.44 31.47 7.04
C TRP A 333 -17.88 30.05 7.19
N MET A 334 -17.90 29.25 6.13
CA MET A 334 -17.35 27.88 6.15
C MET A 334 -15.86 27.84 6.54
N LEU A 335 -15.06 28.80 6.07
CA LEU A 335 -13.64 28.93 6.44
C LEU A 335 -13.46 29.26 7.94
N ILE A 336 -14.20 30.24 8.45
CA ILE A 336 -14.15 30.64 9.87
C ILE A 336 -14.62 29.49 10.75
N MET A 337 -15.75 28.86 10.40
CA MET A 337 -16.33 27.73 11.10
C MET A 337 -15.34 26.57 11.19
N ARG A 338 -14.76 26.16 10.05
CA ARG A 338 -13.78 25.06 9.98
C ARG A 338 -12.52 25.34 10.82
N ARG A 339 -11.90 26.52 10.67
CA ARG A 339 -10.74 26.92 11.49
C ARG A 339 -11.07 26.82 12.99
N ASN A 340 -12.20 27.39 13.39
CA ASN A 340 -12.58 27.51 14.79
C ASN A 340 -12.85 26.12 15.41
N TYR A 341 -13.45 25.16 14.67
CA TYR A 341 -13.69 23.81 15.20
C TYR A 341 -12.44 22.91 15.23
N HIS A 342 -11.52 22.99 14.27
CA HIS A 342 -10.19 22.36 14.41
C HIS A 342 -9.42 22.91 15.61
N PHE A 343 -9.52 24.22 15.87
CA PHE A 343 -8.92 24.83 17.06
C PHE A 343 -9.54 24.31 18.37
N ILE A 344 -10.87 24.12 18.43
CA ILE A 344 -11.56 23.55 19.60
C ILE A 344 -11.09 22.11 19.88
N VAL A 345 -11.00 21.24 18.87
CA VAL A 345 -10.47 19.87 19.04
C VAL A 345 -9.02 19.91 19.54
N MET A 346 -8.18 20.76 18.96
CA MET A 346 -6.78 20.95 19.39
C MET A 346 -6.66 21.43 20.84
N VAL A 347 -7.56 22.30 21.32
CA VAL A 347 -7.61 22.76 22.72
C VAL A 347 -8.10 21.66 23.65
N LEU A 348 -9.20 20.97 23.31
CA LEU A 348 -9.79 19.92 24.16
C LEU A 348 -8.89 18.68 24.30
N GLY A 349 -8.18 18.30 23.24
CA GLY A 349 -7.18 17.22 23.27
C GLY A 349 -5.95 17.55 24.15
N GLN A 350 -5.67 18.82 24.41
CA GLN A 350 -4.68 19.25 25.41
C GLN A 350 -5.30 19.41 26.80
N GLY A 351 -6.60 19.75 26.88
CA GLY A 351 -7.32 20.06 28.12
C GLY A 351 -7.61 18.89 29.07
N LYS A 352 -6.95 17.73 28.91
CA LYS A 352 -7.13 16.51 29.72
C LYS A 352 -8.59 16.04 29.85
N ALA A 353 -9.42 16.26 28.83
CA ALA A 353 -10.85 15.93 28.89
C ALA A 353 -11.12 14.43 29.20
N ALA A 354 -10.24 13.53 28.76
CA ALA A 354 -10.34 12.10 29.07
C ALA A 354 -10.21 11.75 30.57
N GLU A 355 -9.53 12.58 31.37
CA GLU A 355 -9.43 12.41 32.83
C GLU A 355 -10.75 12.72 33.57
N MET A 356 -11.77 13.23 32.87
CA MET A 356 -13.09 13.47 33.43
C MET A 356 -14.03 12.26 33.31
N CYS A 357 -13.56 11.09 32.87
CA CYS A 357 -14.41 10.01 32.38
C CYS A 357 -14.34 8.74 33.23
N GLY A 358 -15.39 7.93 33.19
CA GLY A 358 -15.51 6.71 33.99
C GLY A 358 -14.68 5.52 33.46
N PRO A 359 -14.60 4.42 34.22
CA PRO A 359 -13.74 3.26 33.89
C PRO A 359 -14.15 2.45 32.64
N LEU A 360 -15.25 2.82 31.96
CA LEU A 360 -15.68 2.31 30.64
C LEU A 360 -14.76 2.77 29.47
N MET A 361 -13.48 3.04 29.79
CA MET A 361 -12.40 3.48 28.89
C MET A 361 -11.16 2.58 29.00
N HIS A 362 -11.24 1.47 29.74
CA HIS A 362 -10.14 0.53 29.99
C HIS A 362 -10.41 -0.88 29.43
N GLY A 363 -11.34 -1.00 28.49
CA GLY A 363 -11.70 -2.23 27.81
C GLY A 363 -12.34 -1.96 26.44
N ASP A 364 -12.60 -3.01 25.68
CA ASP A 364 -13.06 -2.95 24.30
C ASP A 364 -14.40 -2.23 24.10
N ALA A 365 -14.65 -1.78 22.87
CA ALA A 365 -15.92 -1.15 22.52
C ALA A 365 -17.11 -2.12 22.77
N PRO A 366 -18.23 -1.65 23.33
CA PRO A 366 -19.34 -2.51 23.76
C PRO A 366 -20.09 -3.18 22.60
N TYR A 367 -19.88 -2.73 21.36
CA TYR A 367 -20.43 -3.31 20.14
C TYR A 367 -19.37 -3.26 19.02
N GLU A 368 -19.29 -4.31 18.22
CA GLU A 368 -18.25 -4.51 17.19
C GLU A 368 -18.17 -3.37 16.13
N ASP A 369 -19.31 -2.77 15.78
CA ASP A 369 -19.44 -1.77 14.71
C ASP A 369 -19.79 -0.35 15.20
N CYS A 370 -19.67 -0.05 16.50
CA CYS A 370 -20.11 1.25 17.03
C CYS A 370 -19.09 2.39 16.82
N VAL A 371 -19.60 3.58 16.52
CA VAL A 371 -18.78 4.81 16.55
C VAL A 371 -18.56 5.20 18.01
N ASN A 372 -17.29 5.29 18.43
CA ASN A 372 -16.92 5.77 19.76
C ASN A 372 -16.70 7.29 19.75
N ILE A 373 -17.61 8.03 20.37
CA ILE A 373 -17.51 9.47 20.57
C ILE A 373 -16.64 9.71 21.82
N PHE A 374 -15.32 9.60 21.61
CA PHE A 374 -14.29 9.74 22.65
C PHE A 374 -14.24 11.16 23.27
N PRO A 375 -13.90 11.29 24.56
CA PRO A 375 -13.68 12.59 25.21
C PRO A 375 -12.32 13.17 24.80
N GLY A 376 -12.32 14.46 24.42
CA GLY A 376 -11.18 15.13 23.77
C GLY A 376 -11.18 14.97 22.24
N GLY A 377 -11.78 13.89 21.70
CA GLY A 377 -12.01 13.67 20.27
C GLY A 377 -13.33 14.25 19.74
N ASN A 378 -14.20 14.76 20.61
CA ASN A 378 -15.42 15.47 20.24
C ASN A 378 -15.47 16.88 20.85
N ILE A 379 -16.01 17.86 20.10
CA ILE A 379 -16.04 19.27 20.52
C ILE A 379 -17.02 19.57 21.67
N PHE A 380 -17.84 18.61 22.10
CA PHE A 380 -18.75 18.72 23.25
C PHE A 380 -18.12 18.17 24.54
N SER A 381 -16.83 17.84 24.52
CA SER A 381 -16.08 17.46 25.73
C SER A 381 -15.94 18.64 26.70
N THR A 382 -15.83 18.34 27.99
CA THR A 382 -15.48 19.36 29.01
C THR A 382 -14.04 19.12 29.48
N PRO A 383 -13.14 20.12 29.40
CA PRO A 383 -11.76 19.99 29.84
C PRO A 383 -11.64 19.89 31.37
N LYS A 384 -10.58 19.24 31.82
CA LYS A 384 -10.15 19.25 33.22
C LYS A 384 -9.19 20.42 33.50
N GLU A 385 -8.22 20.62 32.61
CA GLU A 385 -7.14 21.61 32.73
C GLU A 385 -6.89 22.25 31.35
N PRO A 386 -7.73 23.19 30.90
CA PRO A 386 -7.62 23.76 29.55
C PRO A 386 -6.35 24.62 29.39
N PRO A 387 -5.69 24.58 28.22
CA PRO A 387 -4.44 25.30 27.95
C PRO A 387 -4.67 26.81 27.76
N PHE A 388 -4.83 27.56 28.86
CA PHE A 388 -5.13 29.00 28.85
C PHE A 388 -4.15 29.87 28.06
N GLU A 389 -2.92 29.41 27.78
CA GLU A 389 -1.98 30.01 26.83
C GLU A 389 -2.59 30.25 25.43
N LEU A 390 -3.55 29.42 25.02
CA LEU A 390 -4.26 29.51 23.75
C LEU A 390 -5.51 30.42 23.81
N PHE A 391 -5.91 30.89 25.00
CA PHE A 391 -7.10 31.75 25.16
C PHE A 391 -7.03 33.07 24.36
N PRO A 392 -5.87 33.75 24.22
CA PRO A 392 -5.75 34.92 23.33
C PRO A 392 -6.06 34.60 21.85
N ALA A 393 -5.78 33.38 21.37
CA ALA A 393 -6.17 32.97 20.01
C ALA A 393 -7.68 32.72 19.93
N CYS A 394 -8.27 32.09 20.95
CA CYS A 394 -9.72 31.92 21.08
C CYS A 394 -10.47 33.26 20.96
N MET A 395 -10.00 34.31 21.64
CA MET A 395 -10.62 35.63 21.59
C MET A 395 -10.55 36.25 20.19
N ARG A 396 -9.39 36.21 19.49
CA ARG A 396 -9.30 36.66 18.09
C ARG A 396 -10.27 35.91 17.18
N TYR A 397 -10.50 34.62 17.43
CA TYR A 397 -11.41 33.79 16.65
C TYR A 397 -12.89 34.09 16.93
N CYS A 398 -13.24 34.61 18.11
CA CYS A 398 -14.53 35.24 18.40
C CYS A 398 -14.68 36.62 17.74
N ASP A 399 -13.61 37.41 17.67
CA ASP A 399 -13.60 38.71 16.98
C ASP A 399 -13.82 38.54 15.46
N ASP A 400 -13.23 37.53 14.83
CA ASP A 400 -13.48 37.20 13.42
C ASP A 400 -14.95 36.83 13.14
N VAL A 401 -15.59 36.07 14.03
CA VAL A 401 -17.05 35.80 13.93
C VAL A 401 -17.84 37.10 14.02
N THR A 402 -17.44 38.01 14.90
CA THR A 402 -18.10 39.32 15.08
C THR A 402 -17.89 40.23 13.85
N ARG A 403 -16.67 40.24 13.28
CA ARG A 403 -16.33 40.91 12.02
C ARG A 403 -17.15 40.35 10.86
N TRP A 404 -17.30 39.03 10.76
CA TRP A 404 -18.13 38.37 9.74
C TRP A 404 -19.61 38.75 9.89
N ARG A 405 -20.18 38.69 11.11
CA ARG A 405 -21.57 39.08 11.37
C ARG A 405 -21.83 40.53 10.97
N LYS A 406 -20.86 41.44 11.19
CA LYS A 406 -20.95 42.84 10.75
C LYS A 406 -20.93 42.95 9.23
N ALA A 407 -20.03 42.24 8.55
CA ALA A 407 -19.92 42.25 7.10
C ALA A 407 -21.12 41.61 6.38
N SER A 408 -21.81 40.65 7.01
CA SER A 408 -23.00 40.00 6.43
C SER A 408 -24.32 40.71 6.73
N ALA A 409 -24.38 41.58 7.75
CA ALA A 409 -25.62 42.21 8.22
C ALA A 409 -26.43 42.91 7.12
N LYS A 410 -25.76 43.62 6.21
CA LYS A 410 -26.38 44.35 5.10
C LYS A 410 -27.03 43.42 4.07
N VAL A 411 -26.26 42.47 3.53
CA VAL A 411 -26.81 41.50 2.56
C VAL A 411 -27.86 40.59 3.20
N PHE A 412 -27.82 40.36 4.52
CA PHE A 412 -28.91 39.68 5.23
C PHE A 412 -30.19 40.54 5.23
N GLN A 413 -30.13 41.84 5.54
CA GLN A 413 -31.30 42.72 5.51
C GLN A 413 -31.88 42.91 4.09
N GLU A 414 -31.02 43.03 3.08
CA GLU A 414 -31.43 43.12 1.67
C GLU A 414 -32.12 41.82 1.20
N MET A 415 -31.58 40.65 1.55
CA MET A 415 -32.15 39.35 1.17
C MET A 415 -33.35 38.93 2.03
N GLU A 416 -33.45 39.32 3.31
CA GLU A 416 -34.64 39.07 4.15
C GLU A 416 -35.85 39.91 3.70
N THR A 417 -35.65 40.93 2.86
CA THR A 417 -36.73 41.75 2.28
C THR A 417 -37.01 41.49 0.79
N THR A 418 -36.05 40.93 0.04
CA THR A 418 -36.18 40.73 -1.42
C THR A 418 -35.90 39.30 -1.92
N GLY A 419 -35.39 38.42 -1.07
CA GLY A 419 -34.96 37.06 -1.41
C GLY A 419 -36.07 36.00 -1.40
N THR A 420 -35.68 34.77 -1.74
CA THR A 420 -36.56 33.59 -1.70
C THR A 420 -36.67 33.00 -0.28
N GLU A 421 -37.69 32.19 -0.01
CA GLU A 421 -37.84 31.52 1.30
C GLU A 421 -36.65 30.60 1.62
N GLU A 422 -36.05 29.95 0.61
CA GLU A 422 -34.78 29.21 0.73
C GLU A 422 -33.63 30.10 1.26
N GLU A 423 -33.55 31.35 0.81
CA GLU A 423 -32.49 32.28 1.18
C GLU A 423 -32.72 32.85 2.59
N SER A 424 -33.98 33.07 2.99
CA SER A 424 -34.33 33.40 4.38
C SER A 424 -34.05 32.24 5.35
N ILE A 425 -34.30 30.99 4.94
CA ILE A 425 -33.88 29.79 5.70
C ILE A 425 -32.34 29.74 5.83
N LEU A 426 -31.61 29.95 4.73
CA LEU A 426 -30.15 29.99 4.72
C LEU A 426 -29.60 31.09 5.64
N ILE A 427 -30.20 32.29 5.65
CA ILE A 427 -29.82 33.39 6.55
C ILE A 427 -30.09 33.04 8.00
N ALA A 428 -31.22 32.39 8.31
CA ALA A 428 -31.53 31.93 9.67
C ALA A 428 -30.55 30.84 10.16
N LEU A 429 -30.17 29.89 9.30
CA LEU A 429 -29.13 28.88 9.59
C LEU A 429 -27.76 29.52 9.83
N LEU A 430 -27.33 30.43 8.96
CA LEU A 430 -26.08 31.17 9.12
C LEU A 430 -26.09 32.02 10.41
N LYS A 431 -27.23 32.60 10.79
CA LYS A 431 -27.40 33.27 12.08
C LYS A 431 -27.22 32.29 13.24
N ILE A 432 -27.90 31.13 13.25
CA ILE A 432 -27.75 30.06 14.26
C ILE A 432 -26.28 29.64 14.41
N HIS A 433 -25.61 29.26 13.31
CA HIS A 433 -24.21 28.82 13.34
C HIS A 433 -23.29 29.92 13.85
N SER A 434 -23.53 31.19 13.45
CA SER A 434 -22.73 32.31 13.93
C SER A 434 -22.92 32.60 15.42
N ILE A 435 -24.10 32.32 16.00
CA ILE A 435 -24.37 32.42 17.44
C ILE A 435 -23.68 31.27 18.19
N MET A 436 -23.74 30.06 17.64
CA MET A 436 -23.11 28.85 18.18
C MET A 436 -21.58 28.94 18.25
N GLY A 437 -20.91 29.47 17.22
CA GLY A 437 -19.44 29.48 17.10
C GLY A 437 -18.69 30.03 18.33
N PRO A 438 -19.00 31.25 18.81
CA PRO A 438 -18.34 31.82 19.99
C PRO A 438 -18.62 31.05 21.29
N ILE A 439 -19.81 30.47 21.46
CA ILE A 439 -20.14 29.63 22.63
C ILE A 439 -19.24 28.40 22.66
N MET A 440 -19.08 27.73 21.51
CA MET A 440 -18.24 26.54 21.40
C MET A 440 -16.76 26.89 21.62
N LEU A 441 -16.28 27.99 21.03
CA LEU A 441 -14.92 28.50 21.21
C LEU A 441 -14.57 28.74 22.67
N THR A 442 -15.34 29.57 23.39
CA THR A 442 -15.06 29.88 24.80
C THR A 442 -15.23 28.66 25.70
N SER A 443 -16.20 27.79 25.40
CA SER A 443 -16.45 26.62 26.24
C SER A 443 -15.36 25.53 26.18
N ALA A 444 -14.47 25.58 25.19
CA ALA A 444 -13.23 24.80 25.18
C ALA A 444 -12.28 25.14 26.36
N PHE A 445 -12.58 26.21 27.11
CA PHE A 445 -11.87 26.65 28.31
C PHE A 445 -12.73 26.58 29.59
N PHE A 446 -13.96 26.06 29.53
CA PHE A 446 -14.86 26.00 30.70
C PHE A 446 -14.57 24.76 31.54
N THR A 447 -14.15 24.97 32.79
CA THR A 447 -13.98 23.91 33.79
C THR A 447 -15.26 23.59 34.56
N THR A 448 -16.29 24.45 34.51
CA THR A 448 -17.61 24.27 35.14
C THR A 448 -18.73 24.29 34.10
N GLN A 449 -19.85 23.62 34.38
CA GLN A 449 -21.02 23.60 33.49
C GLN A 449 -21.90 24.85 33.66
N THR A 450 -21.97 25.41 34.87
CA THR A 450 -22.61 26.71 35.18
C THR A 450 -22.03 27.87 34.36
N ALA A 451 -20.79 27.78 33.87
CA ALA A 451 -20.21 28.76 32.96
C ALA A 451 -21.01 28.93 31.64
N TYR A 452 -21.83 27.96 31.24
CA TYR A 452 -22.71 28.10 30.06
C TYR A 452 -23.92 29.04 30.30
N ASP A 453 -24.29 29.34 31.54
CA ASP A 453 -25.52 30.12 31.85
C ASP A 453 -25.42 31.57 31.34
N GLN A 454 -24.20 32.10 31.19
CA GLN A 454 -23.95 33.42 30.57
C GLN A 454 -24.48 33.52 29.12
N TYR A 455 -24.70 32.38 28.45
CA TYR A 455 -25.22 32.29 27.08
C TYR A 455 -26.71 31.96 27.02
N LEU A 456 -27.47 32.07 28.12
CA LEU A 456 -28.92 31.86 28.11
C LEU A 456 -29.65 32.76 27.08
N SER A 457 -29.15 33.98 26.83
CA SER A 457 -29.72 34.88 25.81
C SER A 457 -29.50 34.34 24.39
N GLU A 458 -28.31 33.79 24.13
CA GLU A 458 -27.88 33.20 22.87
C GLU A 458 -28.61 31.88 22.60
N PHE A 459 -28.76 31.04 23.64
CA PHE A 459 -29.56 29.81 23.59
C PHE A 459 -31.02 30.09 23.21
N ARG A 460 -31.66 31.12 23.80
CA ARG A 460 -33.01 31.53 23.40
C ARG A 460 -33.07 31.96 21.92
N LYS A 461 -32.07 32.72 21.43
CA LYS A 461 -31.98 33.13 20.01
C LYS A 461 -31.85 31.92 19.07
N ILE A 462 -31.05 30.90 19.42
CA ILE A 462 -30.91 29.67 18.64
C ILE A 462 -32.25 28.92 18.56
N VAL A 463 -32.94 28.75 19.69
CA VAL A 463 -34.24 28.04 19.72
C VAL A 463 -35.28 28.79 18.91
N THR A 464 -35.46 30.11 19.08
CA THR A 464 -36.46 30.87 18.33
C THR A 464 -36.19 30.94 16.82
N LEU A 465 -34.91 30.93 16.39
CA LEU A 465 -34.60 30.76 14.96
C LEU A 465 -34.93 29.34 14.48
N SER A 466 -34.70 28.30 15.30
CA SER A 466 -35.04 26.91 14.97
C SER A 466 -36.56 26.66 14.91
N GLU A 467 -37.33 27.26 15.83
CA GLU A 467 -38.81 27.30 15.82
C GLU A 467 -39.35 27.89 14.50
N TRP A 468 -38.64 28.85 13.90
CA TRP A 468 -39.01 29.47 12.62
C TRP A 468 -38.54 28.67 11.40
N VAL A 469 -37.35 28.06 11.45
CA VAL A 469 -36.74 27.31 10.34
C VAL A 469 -37.41 25.94 10.12
N LEU A 470 -37.55 25.14 11.18
CA LEU A 470 -37.97 23.72 11.06
C LEU A 470 -39.29 23.52 10.30
N PRO A 471 -40.38 24.27 10.56
CA PRO A 471 -41.64 24.11 9.82
C PRO A 471 -41.48 24.34 8.30
N ARG A 472 -40.61 25.27 7.90
CA ARG A 472 -40.40 25.66 6.50
C ARG A 472 -39.48 24.70 5.78
N LEU A 473 -38.37 24.34 6.44
CA LEU A 473 -37.41 23.36 5.94
C LEU A 473 -38.08 21.99 5.69
N MET A 474 -39.04 21.61 6.54
CA MET A 474 -39.78 20.34 6.43
C MET A 474 -41.06 20.41 5.57
N ALA A 475 -41.51 21.60 5.16
CA ALA A 475 -42.73 21.76 4.36
C ALA A 475 -42.75 20.94 3.05
N PRO A 476 -41.66 20.84 2.26
CA PRO A 476 -41.63 20.03 1.04
C PRO A 476 -41.81 18.52 1.28
N ALA A 477 -41.58 18.04 2.50
CA ALA A 477 -41.62 16.61 2.83
C ALA A 477 -42.99 16.11 3.30
N ALA A 478 -43.94 17.02 3.59
CA ALA A 478 -45.30 16.68 4.06
C ALA A 478 -45.34 15.66 5.22
N GLY A 479 -44.44 15.80 6.19
CA GLY A 479 -44.34 14.93 7.38
C GLY A 479 -43.48 13.66 7.22
N LYS A 480 -42.93 13.40 6.01
CA LYS A 480 -41.98 12.31 5.77
C LYS A 480 -40.58 12.64 6.33
N ALA A 481 -39.76 11.61 6.50
CA ALA A 481 -38.37 11.76 6.91
C ALA A 481 -37.53 12.49 5.84
N VAL A 482 -36.64 13.38 6.31
CA VAL A 482 -35.73 14.16 5.45
C VAL A 482 -34.28 13.86 5.78
N TYR A 483 -33.45 13.73 4.73
CA TYR A 483 -32.00 13.64 4.84
C TYR A 483 -31.38 14.79 4.02
N HIS A 484 -30.65 15.69 4.70
CA HIS A 484 -29.74 16.64 4.06
C HIS A 484 -28.30 16.16 4.25
N PHE A 485 -27.42 16.43 3.28
CA PHE A 485 -25.98 16.24 3.47
C PHE A 485 -25.34 17.36 4.30
N ASP A 486 -25.85 18.60 4.18
CA ASP A 486 -25.28 19.77 4.85
C ASP A 486 -25.75 19.89 6.31
N LEU A 487 -24.91 20.51 7.15
CA LEU A 487 -25.25 20.83 8.54
C LEU A 487 -26.27 21.96 8.63
N GLY A 488 -27.32 21.77 9.43
CA GLY A 488 -28.42 22.72 9.59
C GLY A 488 -28.68 23.06 11.06
N VAL A 489 -29.87 22.73 11.57
CA VAL A 489 -30.34 23.13 12.90
C VAL A 489 -29.99 22.14 14.02
N LEU A 490 -29.75 20.86 13.71
CA LEU A 490 -29.75 19.80 14.74
C LEU A 490 -28.63 19.98 15.76
N ILE A 491 -27.44 20.37 15.31
CA ILE A 491 -26.27 20.65 16.17
C ILE A 491 -26.56 21.84 17.12
N GLY A 492 -27.20 22.90 16.61
CA GLY A 492 -27.54 24.07 17.41
C GLY A 492 -28.55 23.75 18.51
N LEU A 493 -29.57 22.96 18.18
CA LEU A 493 -30.53 22.42 19.15
C LEU A 493 -29.84 21.48 20.15
N PHE A 494 -28.97 20.58 19.68
CA PHE A 494 -28.22 19.66 20.54
C PHE A 494 -27.37 20.38 21.58
N LEU A 495 -26.65 21.43 21.19
CA LEU A 495 -25.88 22.27 22.10
C LEU A 495 -26.75 22.88 23.20
N VAL A 496 -27.89 23.49 22.83
CA VAL A 496 -28.80 24.12 23.82
C VAL A 496 -29.37 23.06 24.77
N GLY A 497 -29.85 21.93 24.24
CA GLY A 497 -30.43 20.86 25.06
C GLY A 497 -29.42 20.22 26.01
N ALA A 498 -28.18 19.99 25.56
CA ALA A 498 -27.13 19.45 26.40
C ALA A 498 -26.68 20.44 27.51
N ARG A 499 -26.50 21.74 27.18
CA ARG A 499 -25.80 22.69 28.07
C ARG A 499 -26.66 23.68 28.85
N CYS A 500 -27.92 23.91 28.49
CA CYS A 500 -28.77 24.91 29.15
C CYS A 500 -29.45 24.36 30.43
N ARG A 501 -29.38 25.09 31.56
CA ARG A 501 -30.12 24.74 32.81
C ARG A 501 -31.60 25.14 32.82
N ASP A 502 -32.04 25.99 31.89
CA ASP A 502 -33.44 26.43 31.79
C ASP A 502 -34.32 25.28 31.26
N LEU A 503 -35.08 24.65 32.17
CA LEU A 503 -35.94 23.50 31.88
C LEU A 503 -37.00 23.79 30.81
N ALA A 504 -37.56 25.00 30.75
CA ALA A 504 -38.57 25.35 29.76
C ALA A 504 -37.96 25.46 28.35
N LEU A 505 -36.75 26.01 28.25
CA LEU A 505 -36.00 26.08 26.99
C LEU A 505 -35.47 24.70 26.56
N ARG A 506 -35.02 23.88 27.52
CA ARG A 506 -34.55 22.50 27.30
C ARG A 506 -35.68 21.58 26.83
N ASN A 507 -36.88 21.73 27.38
CA ASN A 507 -38.08 21.01 26.92
C ASN A 507 -38.50 21.45 25.51
N LYS A 508 -38.53 22.76 25.20
CA LYS A 508 -38.76 23.25 23.83
C LYS A 508 -37.78 22.64 22.80
N VAL A 509 -36.51 22.47 23.18
CA VAL A 509 -35.51 21.78 22.32
C VAL A 509 -35.87 20.32 22.09
N ILE A 510 -36.30 19.60 23.13
CA ILE A 510 -36.77 18.21 23.02
C ILE A 510 -37.99 18.12 22.10
N ASP A 511 -38.98 19.02 22.27
CA ASP A 511 -40.19 19.06 21.46
C ASP A 511 -39.88 19.30 19.96
N LEU A 512 -38.91 20.17 19.65
CA LEU A 512 -38.45 20.41 18.28
C LEU A 512 -37.68 19.21 17.70
N LEU A 513 -36.82 18.57 18.48
CA LEU A 513 -36.01 17.44 18.00
C LEU A 513 -36.86 16.17 17.79
N LEU A 514 -37.83 15.90 18.67
CA LEU A 514 -38.73 14.75 18.54
C LEU A 514 -39.92 15.02 17.61
N GLY A 515 -40.31 16.29 17.42
CA GLY A 515 -41.45 16.69 16.56
C GLY A 515 -41.19 16.62 15.06
N TYR A 516 -39.91 16.65 14.62
CA TYR A 516 -39.53 16.58 13.20
C TYR A 516 -38.64 15.36 12.92
N ARG A 517 -38.86 14.70 11.77
CA ARG A 517 -38.06 13.55 11.30
C ARG A 517 -36.97 14.03 10.34
N LEU A 518 -35.85 14.50 10.87
CA LEU A 518 -34.75 15.13 10.10
C LEU A 518 -33.41 14.47 10.43
N ARG A 519 -32.62 14.17 9.38
CA ARG A 519 -31.22 13.80 9.46
C ARG A 519 -30.35 14.80 8.68
N GLU A 520 -29.27 15.26 9.29
CA GLU A 520 -28.27 16.18 8.74
C GLU A 520 -26.91 15.46 8.76
N GLY A 521 -26.63 14.67 7.71
CA GLY A 521 -25.47 13.79 7.65
C GLY A 521 -25.50 12.70 8.71
N PHE A 522 -24.53 12.73 9.65
CA PHE A 522 -24.51 11.86 10.84
C PHE A 522 -25.63 12.18 11.85
N TRP A 523 -26.12 13.43 11.91
CA TRP A 523 -26.99 13.90 12.98
C TRP A 523 -28.45 13.52 12.75
N ASP A 524 -29.04 12.77 13.67
CA ASP A 524 -30.45 12.35 13.62
C ASP A 524 -31.27 13.04 14.72
N SER A 525 -32.39 13.67 14.34
CA SER A 525 -33.22 14.47 15.24
C SER A 525 -33.83 13.65 16.38
N ALA A 526 -34.28 12.42 16.10
CA ALA A 526 -34.89 11.55 17.09
C ALA A 526 -33.84 11.00 18.07
N ALA A 527 -32.67 10.59 17.57
CA ALA A 527 -31.56 10.16 18.43
C ALA A 527 -31.07 11.30 19.35
N ALA A 528 -30.89 12.50 18.79
CA ALA A 528 -30.51 13.69 19.55
C ALA A 528 -31.57 14.08 20.60
N GLY A 529 -32.86 14.01 20.26
CA GLY A 529 -33.95 14.27 21.20
C GLY A 529 -33.98 13.27 22.36
N LEU A 530 -33.86 11.97 22.09
CA LEU A 530 -33.83 10.92 23.12
C LEU A 530 -32.61 11.01 24.05
N PHE A 531 -31.46 11.39 23.50
CA PHE A 531 -30.24 11.71 24.27
C PHE A 531 -30.49 12.88 25.23
N ILE A 532 -31.07 13.98 24.73
CA ILE A 532 -31.31 15.19 25.53
C ILE A 532 -32.39 14.96 26.60
N VAL A 533 -33.40 14.12 26.34
CA VAL A 533 -34.36 13.66 27.37
C VAL A 533 -33.60 13.03 28.53
N TRP A 534 -32.72 12.05 28.28
CA TRP A 534 -31.97 11.42 29.36
C TRP A 534 -30.98 12.37 30.06
N ALA A 535 -30.28 13.21 29.30
CA ALA A 535 -29.34 14.18 29.86
C ALA A 535 -30.05 15.23 30.74
N ARG A 536 -31.27 15.67 30.36
CA ARG A 536 -32.16 16.47 31.21
C ARG A 536 -32.51 15.68 32.47
N ASP A 537 -33.08 14.48 32.32
CA ASP A 537 -33.64 13.72 33.45
C ASP A 537 -32.59 13.45 34.54
N LEU A 538 -31.32 13.24 34.17
CA LEU A 538 -30.19 13.16 35.11
C LEU A 538 -29.89 14.50 35.81
N ASP A 539 -29.87 15.61 35.08
CA ASP A 539 -29.58 16.95 35.63
C ASP A 539 -30.68 17.38 36.62
N GLU A 540 -31.95 17.01 36.34
CA GLU A 540 -33.10 17.29 37.21
C GLU A 540 -33.04 16.55 38.56
N GLU A 541 -32.41 15.37 38.65
CA GLU A 541 -32.14 14.70 39.94
C GLU A 541 -31.28 15.57 40.89
N GLY A 542 -30.53 16.52 40.34
CA GLY A 542 -29.68 17.45 41.09
C GLY A 542 -30.38 18.72 41.60
N ARG A 543 -31.65 18.96 41.24
CA ARG A 543 -32.34 20.22 41.53
C ARG A 543 -32.55 20.44 43.04
N ASP A 544 -32.41 21.68 43.49
CA ASP A 544 -32.57 22.08 44.88
C ASP A 544 -33.94 22.72 45.21
N GLU A 545 -34.16 23.07 46.48
CA GLU A 545 -35.40 23.68 46.96
C GLU A 545 -35.65 25.10 46.41
N ASN A 546 -34.59 25.79 45.94
CA ASN A 546 -34.68 27.09 45.27
C ASN A 546 -35.10 26.95 43.79
N GLY A 547 -35.10 25.73 43.25
CA GLY A 547 -35.36 25.45 41.84
C GLY A 547 -34.15 25.63 40.94
N GLU A 548 -32.92 25.62 41.46
CA GLU A 548 -31.67 25.60 40.68
C GLU A 548 -30.98 24.23 40.69
N ILE A 549 -30.03 24.02 39.79
CA ILE A 549 -29.15 22.82 39.79
C ILE A 549 -27.72 23.30 40.10
N PRO A 550 -27.21 23.09 41.34
CA PRO A 550 -25.83 23.42 41.72
C PRO A 550 -24.76 22.70 40.88
N GLU A 551 -23.57 23.30 40.76
CA GLU A 551 -22.46 22.75 39.96
C GLU A 551 -22.02 21.36 40.41
N GLU A 552 -21.95 21.12 41.73
CA GLU A 552 -21.55 19.85 42.31
C GLU A 552 -22.60 18.74 42.18
N ARG A 553 -23.83 19.11 41.78
CA ARG A 553 -24.94 18.19 41.49
C ARG A 553 -25.17 18.01 39.98
N ARG A 554 -24.59 18.87 39.14
CA ARG A 554 -24.76 18.90 37.69
C ARG A 554 -24.16 17.66 37.01
N TRP A 555 -24.90 17.08 36.07
CA TRP A 555 -24.38 16.03 35.19
C TRP A 555 -23.94 16.61 33.84
N PHE A 556 -22.89 16.04 33.26
CA PHE A 556 -22.49 16.31 31.87
C PHE A 556 -22.07 15.00 31.17
N VAL A 557 -22.42 14.87 29.89
CA VAL A 557 -22.05 13.69 29.10
C VAL A 557 -20.55 13.70 28.81
N THR A 558 -19.94 12.53 28.88
CA THR A 558 -18.51 12.32 28.67
C THR A 558 -18.18 11.39 27.50
N THR A 559 -19.02 10.37 27.23
CA THR A 559 -18.84 9.45 26.09
C THR A 559 -20.17 8.98 25.53
N ALA A 560 -20.17 8.58 24.26
CA ALA A 560 -21.27 7.85 23.64
C ALA A 560 -20.73 6.80 22.65
N TYR A 561 -21.22 5.57 22.77
CA TYR A 561 -20.97 4.48 21.81
C TYR A 561 -22.22 4.28 20.96
N VAL A 562 -22.15 4.65 19.68
CA VAL A 562 -23.31 4.75 18.77
C VAL A 562 -23.33 3.58 17.79
N ASP A 563 -24.27 2.65 17.98
CA ASP A 563 -24.59 1.56 17.05
C ASP A 563 -26.02 1.77 16.50
N MET A 564 -26.14 2.46 15.38
CA MET A 564 -27.45 2.77 14.77
C MET A 564 -28.04 1.60 13.98
N ASP A 565 -27.26 0.56 13.65
CA ASP A 565 -27.74 -0.68 13.02
C ASP A 565 -28.50 -1.54 14.05
N LYS A 566 -27.94 -1.69 15.25
CA LYS A 566 -28.60 -2.31 16.43
C LYS A 566 -29.51 -1.33 17.19
N GLN A 567 -29.58 -0.06 16.74
CA GLN A 567 -30.41 1.03 17.28
C GLN A 567 -30.16 1.32 18.78
N LYS A 568 -28.90 1.17 19.21
CA LYS A 568 -28.43 1.33 20.59
C LYS A 568 -27.37 2.43 20.68
N CYS A 569 -27.53 3.31 21.66
CA CYS A 569 -26.51 4.29 22.03
C CYS A 569 -26.17 4.12 23.52
N LEU A 570 -24.98 3.60 23.86
CA LEU A 570 -24.52 3.56 25.25
C LEU A 570 -23.86 4.89 25.59
N VAL A 571 -24.57 5.74 26.32
CA VAL A 571 -24.09 7.07 26.73
C VAL A 571 -23.59 7.00 28.17
N SER A 572 -22.47 7.65 28.48
CA SER A 572 -21.97 7.83 29.85
C SER A 572 -21.86 9.30 30.24
N ALA A 573 -22.24 9.63 31.47
CA ALA A 573 -22.18 10.96 32.05
C ALA A 573 -21.41 10.97 33.38
N THR A 574 -20.84 12.13 33.70
CA THR A 574 -20.07 12.38 34.92
C THR A 574 -20.68 13.55 35.71
N GLN A 575 -20.57 13.49 37.03
CA GLN A 575 -20.92 14.54 38.00
C GLN A 575 -19.69 14.85 38.87
N LYS A 576 -19.42 16.14 39.12
CA LYS A 576 -18.31 16.63 39.96
C LYS A 576 -18.78 16.83 41.42
N ALA A 577 -19.10 15.73 42.11
CA ALA A 577 -19.59 15.81 43.48
C ALA A 577 -18.46 16.11 44.49
N LEU A 578 -18.85 16.57 45.69
CA LEU A 578 -17.91 16.94 46.77
C LEU A 578 -17.06 15.76 47.28
N ASP A 579 -17.54 14.54 47.09
CA ASP A 579 -16.88 13.26 47.41
C ASP A 579 -16.11 12.65 46.23
N GLY A 580 -16.09 13.30 45.07
CA GLY A 580 -15.31 12.90 43.89
C GLY A 580 -16.12 12.83 42.60
N LEU A 581 -15.52 12.21 41.57
CA LEU A 581 -16.23 11.99 40.30
C LEU A 581 -17.21 10.83 40.42
N LYS A 582 -18.48 11.10 40.12
CA LYS A 582 -19.55 10.10 40.02
C LYS A 582 -19.87 9.84 38.55
N PHE A 583 -20.13 8.58 38.21
CA PHE A 583 -20.35 8.13 36.84
C PHE A 583 -21.70 7.42 36.72
N ARG A 584 -22.40 7.66 35.60
CA ARG A 584 -23.60 6.91 35.19
C ARG A 584 -23.52 6.57 33.72
N HIS A 585 -24.17 5.48 33.33
CA HIS A 585 -24.34 5.08 31.93
C HIS A 585 -25.78 4.65 31.67
N LYS A 586 -26.23 4.76 30.42
CA LYS A 586 -27.53 4.23 29.97
C LYS A 586 -27.45 3.81 28.51
N GLU A 587 -28.01 2.64 28.21
CA GLU A 587 -28.32 2.24 26.84
C GLU A 587 -29.63 2.92 26.40
N ILE A 588 -29.54 3.79 25.40
CA ILE A 588 -30.68 4.49 24.80
C ILE A 588 -31.04 3.76 23.51
N PHE A 589 -32.28 3.26 23.45
CA PHE A 589 -32.83 2.63 22.24
C PHE A 589 -33.42 3.71 21.32
N CYS A 590 -32.87 3.85 20.11
CA CYS A 590 -33.42 4.72 19.09
C CYS A 590 -34.70 4.09 18.52
N LEU A 591 -35.84 4.78 18.62
CA LEU A 591 -37.18 4.24 18.30
C LEU A 591 -37.46 3.95 16.81
N TYR A 592 -36.44 3.89 15.97
CA TYR A 592 -36.55 3.94 14.52
C TYR A 592 -36.27 2.57 13.89
N LYS A 593 -37.23 1.63 13.97
CA LYS A 593 -37.20 0.28 13.36
C LYS A 593 -37.02 0.33 11.82
N ALA A 594 -35.83 0.66 11.35
CA ALA A 594 -35.46 0.67 9.95
C ALA A 594 -34.76 -0.65 9.56
N ALA A 595 -35.54 -1.61 9.06
CA ALA A 595 -35.08 -2.72 8.23
C ALA A 595 -33.85 -3.54 8.72
N SER A 596 -33.67 -3.72 10.03
CA SER A 596 -32.60 -4.56 10.59
C SER A 596 -32.86 -6.06 10.36
N MET A 597 -32.68 -6.51 9.11
CA MET A 597 -32.55 -7.92 8.76
C MET A 597 -31.08 -8.34 8.89
N SER A 598 -30.74 -8.96 10.02
CA SER A 598 -29.45 -9.62 10.20
C SER A 598 -29.37 -10.88 9.32
N PHE A 599 -28.83 -10.73 8.10
CA PHE A 599 -28.35 -11.84 7.29
C PHE A 599 -26.83 -11.93 7.35
N GLY A 600 -26.32 -13.16 7.45
CA GLY A 600 -24.89 -13.48 7.53
C GLY A 600 -24.15 -13.29 6.21
N GLY A 601 -24.12 -12.05 5.73
CA GLY A 601 -23.28 -11.58 4.63
C GLY A 601 -22.85 -10.17 4.96
N GLN A 602 -21.69 -10.03 5.59
CA GLN A 602 -21.12 -8.72 5.92
C GLN A 602 -20.97 -7.90 4.64
N THR A 603 -21.49 -6.67 4.63
CA THR A 603 -20.99 -5.67 3.68
C THR A 603 -19.52 -5.47 4.02
N PRO A 604 -18.58 -5.71 3.09
CA PRO A 604 -17.16 -5.55 3.39
C PRO A 604 -16.90 -4.10 3.78
N THR A 605 -16.41 -3.90 5.00
CA THR A 605 -15.90 -2.62 5.48
C THR A 605 -14.89 -2.06 4.47
N ILE A 606 -14.81 -0.74 4.32
CA ILE A 606 -13.69 -0.12 3.60
C ILE A 606 -12.47 -0.24 4.51
N ILE A 607 -11.80 -1.39 4.44
CA ILE A 607 -10.54 -1.62 5.12
C ILE A 607 -9.53 -0.61 4.52
N VAL A 608 -8.86 0.14 5.40
CA VAL A 608 -7.87 1.18 5.02
C VAL A 608 -6.66 0.54 4.32
N LEU A 609 -6.42 -0.73 4.63
CA LEU A 609 -5.47 -1.64 4.02
C LEU A 609 -6.24 -2.66 3.16
N LYS A 610 -5.56 -3.48 2.36
CA LYS A 610 -6.23 -4.48 1.51
C LYS A 610 -6.90 -5.56 2.40
N GLU A 611 -8.01 -6.14 1.95
CA GLU A 611 -8.52 -7.39 2.55
C GLU A 611 -7.43 -8.46 2.44
N GLY A 612 -7.00 -9.01 3.59
CA GLY A 612 -5.82 -9.88 3.71
C GLY A 612 -4.55 -9.19 4.22
N THR A 613 -4.50 -7.85 4.32
CA THR A 613 -3.38 -7.17 4.97
C THR A 613 -3.42 -7.37 6.49
N ASP A 614 -2.42 -8.08 7.00
CA ASP A 614 -2.16 -8.18 8.44
C ASP A 614 -1.46 -6.90 8.94
N SER A 615 -1.95 -6.33 10.03
CA SER A 615 -1.42 -5.10 10.64
C SER A 615 -1.42 -5.21 12.16
N SER A 616 -0.24 -5.31 12.75
CA SER A 616 -0.03 -5.46 14.19
C SER A 616 0.96 -4.41 14.70
N GLN A 617 0.68 -3.85 15.88
CA GLN A 617 1.25 -2.59 16.36
C GLN A 617 1.60 -2.59 17.86
N GLY A 618 2.49 -1.68 18.26
CA GLY A 618 2.90 -1.44 19.64
C GLY A 618 3.80 -2.53 20.23
N LYS A 619 3.80 -2.64 21.57
CA LYS A 619 4.67 -3.60 22.29
C LYS A 619 4.51 -5.05 21.80
N GLY A 620 3.29 -5.45 21.46
CA GLY A 620 2.98 -6.80 20.98
C GLY A 620 3.75 -7.12 19.69
N GLN A 621 3.85 -6.17 18.76
CA GLN A 621 4.60 -6.37 17.53
C GLN A 621 6.11 -6.45 17.76
N ILE A 622 6.68 -5.65 18.66
CA ILE A 622 8.10 -5.75 19.01
C ILE A 622 8.41 -7.12 19.62
N VAL A 623 7.56 -7.63 20.52
CA VAL A 623 7.72 -8.96 21.11
C VAL A 623 7.53 -10.08 20.08
N SER A 624 6.60 -9.93 19.13
CA SER A 624 6.43 -10.84 17.99
C SER A 624 7.68 -10.88 17.10
N ASN A 625 8.18 -9.71 16.71
CA ASN A 625 9.42 -9.51 15.95
C ASN A 625 10.61 -10.19 16.65
N ILE A 626 10.76 -10.03 17.96
CA ILE A 626 11.78 -10.71 18.77
C ILE A 626 11.58 -12.24 18.70
N ASN A 627 10.39 -12.75 19.03
CA ASN A 627 10.12 -14.19 19.07
C ASN A 627 10.40 -14.88 17.72
N ALA A 628 10.06 -14.25 16.59
CA ALA A 628 10.37 -14.76 15.26
C ALA A 628 11.88 -14.84 15.00
N CYS A 629 12.66 -13.88 15.49
CA CYS A 629 14.12 -13.91 15.42
C CYS A 629 14.73 -15.02 16.29
N LEU A 630 14.18 -15.23 17.50
CA LEU A 630 14.60 -16.32 18.39
C LEU A 630 14.30 -17.71 17.79
N ALA A 631 13.21 -17.87 17.03
CA ALA A 631 12.90 -19.13 16.35
C ALA A 631 13.97 -19.48 15.30
N VAL A 632 14.41 -18.51 14.50
CA VAL A 632 15.48 -18.72 13.50
C VAL A 632 16.85 -18.91 14.16
N GLN A 633 17.14 -18.15 15.23
CA GLN A 633 18.32 -18.36 16.08
C GLN A 633 18.37 -19.80 16.63
N ALA A 634 17.23 -20.34 17.07
CA ALA A 634 17.12 -21.67 17.66
C ALA A 634 17.44 -22.80 16.66
N THR A 635 17.11 -22.64 15.38
CA THR A 635 17.47 -23.57 14.30
C THR A 635 18.99 -23.60 14.07
N ILE A 636 19.60 -22.41 13.94
CA ILE A 636 20.97 -22.26 13.42
C ILE A 636 22.07 -22.36 14.49
N ARG A 637 21.76 -22.06 15.77
CA ARG A 637 22.74 -22.16 16.87
C ARG A 637 23.39 -23.54 17.01
N SER A 638 22.75 -24.59 16.47
CA SER A 638 23.26 -25.95 16.40
C SER A 638 24.51 -26.11 15.52
N THR A 639 24.74 -25.25 14.52
CA THR A 639 25.90 -25.36 13.61
C THR A 639 27.18 -24.69 14.16
N LEU A 640 27.09 -23.97 15.28
CA LEU A 640 28.18 -23.18 15.83
C LEU A 640 29.29 -24.04 16.45
N GLY A 641 30.54 -23.84 16.02
CA GLY A 641 31.73 -24.37 16.68
C GLY A 641 32.29 -25.68 16.12
N PRO A 642 33.42 -26.18 16.67
CA PRO A 642 34.18 -27.31 16.12
C PRO A 642 33.47 -28.68 16.24
N TYR A 643 32.28 -28.73 16.84
CA TYR A 643 31.38 -29.88 16.93
C TYR A 643 29.93 -29.51 16.57
N GLY A 644 29.72 -28.38 15.89
CA GLY A 644 28.39 -27.99 15.40
C GLY A 644 27.82 -29.02 14.41
N GLY A 645 26.52 -29.25 14.48
CA GLY A 645 25.83 -30.18 13.59
C GLY A 645 25.66 -29.60 12.18
N ASP A 646 25.85 -30.44 11.16
CA ASP A 646 25.44 -30.12 9.79
C ASP A 646 23.91 -30.14 9.67
N LEU A 647 23.34 -29.18 8.93
CA LEU A 647 21.92 -29.16 8.60
C LEU A 647 21.68 -29.74 7.21
N LEU A 648 20.84 -30.77 7.14
CA LEU A 648 20.27 -31.29 5.89
C LEU A 648 19.01 -30.51 5.54
N LEU A 649 19.07 -29.72 4.48
CA LEU A 649 17.96 -28.96 3.92
C LEU A 649 17.51 -29.61 2.61
N VAL A 650 16.20 -29.64 2.38
CA VAL A 650 15.59 -30.19 1.17
C VAL A 650 14.67 -29.14 0.57
N ASP A 651 15.03 -28.68 -0.61
CA ASP A 651 14.27 -27.73 -1.44
C ASP A 651 12.96 -28.34 -1.97
N GLU A 652 11.99 -27.51 -2.39
CA GLU A 652 10.71 -27.98 -2.97
C GLU A 652 10.93 -28.94 -4.16
N ASN A 653 12.00 -28.72 -4.93
CA ASN A 653 12.41 -29.57 -6.04
C ASN A 653 13.02 -30.92 -5.61
N GLY A 654 13.00 -31.25 -4.32
CA GLY A 654 13.64 -32.43 -3.74
C GLY A 654 15.17 -32.34 -3.67
N ARG A 655 15.77 -31.16 -3.92
CA ARG A 655 17.23 -31.00 -3.94
C ARG A 655 17.77 -30.97 -2.51
N GLN A 656 18.52 -32.02 -2.18
CA GLN A 656 19.18 -32.17 -0.87
C GLN A 656 20.49 -31.36 -0.82
N THR A 657 20.63 -30.50 0.19
CA THR A 657 21.86 -29.77 0.51
C THR A 657 22.21 -30.00 1.97
N ILE A 658 23.44 -30.45 2.24
CA ILE A 658 24.01 -30.55 3.59
C ILE A 658 24.94 -29.34 3.77
N THR A 659 24.88 -28.62 4.90
CA THR A 659 25.82 -27.53 5.19
C THR A 659 25.92 -27.17 6.67
N ASN A 660 27.07 -26.63 7.08
CA ASN A 660 27.30 -26.00 8.39
C ASN A 660 27.16 -24.47 8.34
N ASP A 661 27.39 -23.83 7.20
CA ASP A 661 27.42 -22.36 7.06
C ASP A 661 26.04 -21.70 7.24
N GLY A 662 25.95 -20.81 8.23
CA GLY A 662 24.76 -20.04 8.55
C GLY A 662 24.24 -19.15 7.40
N ALA A 663 25.10 -18.60 6.52
CA ALA A 663 24.65 -17.78 5.40
C ALA A 663 23.94 -18.62 4.32
N THR A 664 24.47 -19.81 4.02
CA THR A 664 23.87 -20.81 3.14
C THR A 664 22.56 -21.34 3.73
N VAL A 665 22.52 -21.65 5.04
CA VAL A 665 21.27 -22.05 5.71
C VAL A 665 20.21 -20.94 5.60
N MET A 666 20.56 -19.70 5.95
CA MET A 666 19.64 -18.55 5.87
C MET A 666 19.23 -18.19 4.43
N LYS A 667 19.96 -18.65 3.42
CA LYS A 667 19.62 -18.51 2.00
C LYS A 667 18.69 -19.61 1.48
N LEU A 668 18.66 -20.77 2.15
CA LEU A 668 17.83 -21.93 1.80
C LEU A 668 16.57 -22.06 2.67
N LEU A 669 16.53 -21.42 3.84
CA LEU A 669 15.31 -21.32 4.67
C LEU A 669 14.33 -20.27 4.10
N GLU A 670 13.08 -20.67 3.93
CA GLU A 670 11.99 -19.79 3.45
C GLU A 670 11.47 -18.87 4.56
N ILE A 671 12.24 -17.83 4.88
CA ILE A 671 11.94 -16.92 5.98
C ILE A 671 10.90 -15.86 5.55
N VAL A 672 9.63 -16.20 5.77
CA VAL A 672 8.46 -15.35 5.46
C VAL A 672 8.34 -14.13 6.41
N HIS A 673 8.85 -14.21 7.65
CA HIS A 673 8.65 -13.18 8.66
C HIS A 673 9.61 -11.98 8.49
N PRO A 674 9.14 -10.73 8.32
CA PRO A 674 10.00 -9.58 7.99
C PRO A 674 11.17 -9.35 8.96
N ALA A 675 10.93 -9.40 10.27
CA ALA A 675 11.99 -9.21 11.26
C ALA A 675 13.08 -10.29 11.20
N ALA A 676 12.71 -11.54 10.88
CA ALA A 676 13.67 -12.64 10.79
C ALA A 676 14.46 -12.61 9.48
N ARG A 677 13.92 -12.00 8.41
CA ARG A 677 14.65 -11.77 7.15
C ARG A 677 15.84 -10.81 7.35
N ILE A 678 15.78 -9.87 8.29
CA ILE A 678 16.93 -9.01 8.66
C ILE A 678 18.13 -9.87 9.11
N LEU A 679 17.90 -11.01 9.78
CA LEU A 679 18.96 -11.94 10.14
C LEU A 679 19.59 -12.63 8.91
N THR A 680 18.84 -12.77 7.80
CA THR A 680 19.37 -13.30 6.52
C THR A 680 20.30 -12.29 5.87
N ASP A 681 19.90 -11.02 5.88
CA ASP A 681 20.63 -9.95 5.23
C ASP A 681 21.96 -9.64 5.98
N ILE A 682 22.00 -9.72 7.32
CA ILE A 682 23.29 -9.64 8.05
C ILE A 682 24.17 -10.88 7.89
N ALA A 683 23.61 -12.09 7.80
CA ALA A 683 24.39 -13.31 7.55
C ALA A 683 25.11 -13.22 6.20
N ARG A 684 24.39 -12.75 5.16
CA ARG A 684 24.94 -12.45 3.83
C ARG A 684 25.94 -11.29 3.82
N SER A 685 25.74 -10.27 4.67
CA SER A 685 26.70 -9.18 4.81
C SER A 685 28.01 -9.65 5.43
N GLN A 686 27.94 -10.50 6.46
CA GLN A 686 29.11 -11.08 7.14
C GLN A 686 29.87 -12.05 6.21
N ASP A 687 29.14 -12.84 5.42
CA ASP A 687 29.65 -13.70 4.35
C ASP A 687 30.44 -12.89 3.30
N ALA A 688 29.80 -11.90 2.66
CA ALA A 688 30.45 -11.07 1.65
C ALA A 688 31.61 -10.19 2.18
N GLU A 689 31.51 -9.70 3.41
CA GLU A 689 32.56 -8.85 3.99
C GLU A 689 33.72 -9.66 4.57
N VAL A 690 33.49 -10.81 5.22
CA VAL A 690 34.56 -11.53 5.96
C VAL A 690 34.66 -13.01 5.61
N GLY A 691 33.56 -13.66 5.24
CA GLY A 691 33.51 -15.09 4.87
C GLY A 691 33.46 -16.06 6.05
N ASP A 692 33.38 -15.57 7.29
CA ASP A 692 33.23 -16.39 8.50
C ASP A 692 32.49 -15.62 9.61
N GLY A 693 31.96 -16.33 10.60
CA GLY A 693 31.12 -15.79 11.66
C GLY A 693 29.65 -15.64 11.26
N THR A 694 29.23 -16.21 10.12
CA THR A 694 27.86 -16.14 9.56
C THR A 694 26.81 -16.71 10.53
N THR A 695 27.11 -17.84 11.17
CA THR A 695 26.32 -18.39 12.29
C THR A 695 26.41 -17.49 13.53
N SER A 696 27.62 -17.05 13.90
CA SER A 696 27.88 -16.26 15.12
C SER A 696 27.12 -14.94 15.17
N VAL A 697 27.04 -14.20 14.05
CA VAL A 697 26.32 -12.91 13.99
C VAL A 697 24.81 -13.10 14.18
N VAL A 698 24.21 -14.16 13.64
CA VAL A 698 22.79 -14.51 13.83
C VAL A 698 22.53 -14.96 15.28
N VAL A 699 23.41 -15.79 15.84
CA VAL A 699 23.29 -16.27 17.23
C VAL A 699 23.40 -15.12 18.23
N LEU A 700 24.33 -14.16 18.00
CA LEU A 700 24.50 -12.99 18.85
C LEU A 700 23.34 -11.99 18.72
N ALA A 701 22.83 -11.73 17.51
CA ALA A 701 21.68 -10.87 17.30
C ALA A 701 20.43 -11.39 18.02
N GLY A 702 20.18 -12.71 17.94
CA GLY A 702 19.09 -13.35 18.68
C GLY A 702 19.23 -13.21 20.20
N GLU A 703 20.41 -13.46 20.77
CA GLU A 703 20.60 -13.36 22.22
C GLU A 703 20.53 -11.90 22.72
N ILE A 704 20.99 -10.91 21.94
CA ILE A 704 20.79 -9.50 22.26
C ILE A 704 19.29 -9.19 22.36
N LEU A 705 18.47 -9.61 21.39
CA LEU A 705 17.02 -9.41 21.43
C LEU A 705 16.34 -10.13 22.60
N LYS A 706 16.79 -11.34 22.94
CA LYS A 706 16.34 -12.14 24.09
C LYS A 706 16.60 -11.45 25.44
N GLU A 707 17.83 -11.00 25.67
CA GLU A 707 18.25 -10.29 26.90
C GLU A 707 17.66 -8.88 27.02
N ILE A 708 17.03 -8.38 25.95
CA ILE A 708 16.35 -7.09 25.88
C ILE A 708 14.82 -7.21 26.00
N LYS A 709 14.24 -8.37 25.67
CA LYS A 709 12.79 -8.62 25.72
C LYS A 709 12.16 -8.22 27.06
N GLU A 710 12.78 -8.58 28.18
CA GLU A 710 12.29 -8.25 29.53
C GLU A 710 12.15 -6.73 29.74
N HIS A 711 13.10 -5.93 29.24
CA HIS A 711 13.05 -4.46 29.34
C HIS A 711 11.91 -3.86 28.48
N VAL A 712 11.60 -4.47 27.32
CA VAL A 712 10.47 -4.06 26.47
C VAL A 712 9.13 -4.37 27.15
N GLU A 713 9.00 -5.55 27.75
CA GLU A 713 7.82 -5.99 28.49
C GLU A 713 7.58 -5.07 29.71
N GLN A 714 8.63 -4.81 30.51
CA GLN A 714 8.65 -3.80 31.60
C GLN A 714 8.35 -2.36 31.13
N GLY A 715 8.34 -2.09 29.82
CA GLY A 715 7.94 -0.80 29.25
C GLY A 715 9.04 0.24 29.11
N VAL A 716 10.31 -0.18 29.11
CA VAL A 716 11.41 0.70 28.71
C VAL A 716 11.27 1.01 27.21
N SER A 717 11.25 2.30 26.85
CA SER A 717 11.15 2.74 25.46
C SER A 717 12.30 2.21 24.59
N SER A 718 11.99 1.65 23.43
CA SER A 718 12.95 1.11 22.47
C SER A 718 14.06 2.08 22.11
N GLN A 719 13.78 3.39 22.03
CA GLN A 719 14.78 4.42 21.75
C GLN A 719 15.83 4.55 22.88
N THR A 720 15.45 4.28 24.13
CA THR A 720 16.40 4.21 25.26
C THR A 720 17.26 2.96 25.17
N ILE A 721 16.65 1.83 24.80
CA ILE A 721 17.31 0.54 24.58
C ILE A 721 18.35 0.64 23.46
N ILE A 722 17.96 1.09 22.26
CA ILE A 722 18.83 1.30 21.09
C ILE A 722 20.02 2.20 21.43
N LYS A 723 19.81 3.29 22.18
CA LYS A 723 20.87 4.19 22.65
C LYS A 723 21.83 3.52 23.64
N GLY A 724 21.37 2.54 24.43
CA GLY A 724 22.22 1.71 25.29
C GLY A 724 23.01 0.67 24.50
N LEU A 725 22.36 -0.04 23.57
CA LEU A 725 22.97 -1.07 22.72
C LEU A 725 24.09 -0.51 21.84
N ARG A 726 23.84 0.59 21.11
CA ARG A 726 24.88 1.27 20.30
C ARG A 726 26.06 1.76 21.15
N ARG A 727 25.82 2.19 22.38
CA ARG A 727 26.89 2.55 23.33
C ARG A 727 27.72 1.32 23.75
N ALA A 728 27.07 0.20 24.06
CA ALA A 728 27.74 -1.04 24.43
C ALA A 728 28.59 -1.59 23.27
N SER A 729 28.05 -1.60 22.05
CA SER A 729 28.74 -2.10 20.85
C SER A 729 29.98 -1.27 20.48
N ASN A 730 29.87 0.06 20.48
CA ASN A 730 31.04 0.93 20.26
C ASN A 730 32.15 0.70 21.31
N MET A 731 31.77 0.40 22.55
CA MET A 731 32.73 0.07 23.61
C MET A 731 33.34 -1.33 23.45
N ALA A 732 32.54 -2.30 23.01
CA ALA A 732 33.00 -3.65 22.68
C ALA A 732 34.04 -3.63 21.55
N VAL A 733 33.72 -2.99 20.43
CA VAL A 733 34.61 -2.82 19.26
C VAL A 733 35.94 -2.16 19.65
N ASN A 734 35.89 -1.11 20.48
CA ASN A 734 37.10 -0.46 20.96
C ASN A 734 37.94 -1.39 21.85
N LYS A 735 37.32 -2.22 22.71
CA LYS A 735 38.05 -3.19 23.51
C LYS A 735 38.64 -4.34 22.68
N VAL A 736 37.95 -4.81 21.63
CA VAL A 736 38.50 -5.78 20.67
C VAL A 736 39.75 -5.22 19.98
N ARG A 737 39.72 -3.94 19.57
CA ARG A 737 40.88 -3.25 18.97
C ARG A 737 42.03 -3.04 19.95
N GLU A 738 41.74 -2.85 21.23
CA GLU A 738 42.73 -2.70 22.31
C GLU A 738 43.48 -4.01 22.62
N ILE A 739 42.80 -5.17 22.53
CA ILE A 739 43.40 -6.49 22.81
C ILE A 739 43.99 -7.18 21.58
N ALA A 740 43.71 -6.70 20.36
CA ALA A 740 44.14 -7.37 19.13
C ALA A 740 45.67 -7.45 19.00
N VAL A 741 46.19 -8.66 18.75
CA VAL A 741 47.62 -8.93 18.59
C VAL A 741 48.01 -8.72 17.13
N ASN A 742 49.12 -8.03 16.88
CA ASN A 742 49.66 -7.82 15.54
C ASN A 742 50.63 -8.94 15.16
N THR A 743 50.44 -9.56 14.00
CA THR A 743 51.24 -10.71 13.53
C THR A 743 52.33 -10.34 12.52
N SER A 744 52.58 -9.05 12.27
CA SER A 744 53.46 -8.57 11.18
C SER A 744 54.94 -8.98 11.32
N GLU A 745 55.37 -9.42 12.50
CA GLU A 745 56.76 -9.82 12.80
C GLU A 745 57.00 -11.35 12.71
N GLY A 746 55.95 -12.14 12.46
CA GLY A 746 56.01 -13.61 12.40
C GLY A 746 56.15 -14.19 10.99
N ASN A 747 56.32 -15.51 10.88
CA ASN A 747 56.26 -16.20 9.58
C ASN A 747 54.84 -16.12 9.00
N GLN A 748 54.62 -15.19 8.07
CA GLN A 748 53.33 -14.91 7.45
C GLN A 748 52.65 -16.18 6.89
N ARG A 749 53.40 -17.08 6.24
CA ARG A 749 52.83 -18.32 5.67
C ARG A 749 52.31 -19.26 6.76
N GLU A 750 53.00 -19.39 7.89
CA GLU A 750 52.51 -20.19 9.02
C GLU A 750 51.30 -19.55 9.71
N THR A 751 51.27 -18.22 9.84
CA THR A 751 50.12 -17.49 10.39
C THR A 751 48.87 -17.71 9.54
N LEU A 752 48.98 -17.59 8.21
CA LEU A 752 47.86 -17.85 7.30
C LEU A 752 47.39 -19.32 7.34
N VAL A 753 48.32 -20.27 7.50
CA VAL A 753 48.00 -21.69 7.71
C VAL A 753 47.23 -21.89 9.03
N LYS A 754 47.61 -21.26 10.14
CA LYS A 754 46.89 -21.37 11.43
C LYS A 754 45.49 -20.77 11.38
N LEU A 755 45.34 -19.60 10.73
CA LEU A 755 44.05 -18.93 10.54
C LEU A 755 43.09 -19.77 9.67
N ALA A 756 43.52 -20.23 8.51
CA ALA A 756 42.72 -21.14 7.68
C ALA A 756 42.45 -22.48 8.36
N GLY A 757 43.38 -23.00 9.16
CA GLY A 757 43.15 -24.21 9.97
C GLY A 757 42.03 -24.03 11.00
N THR A 758 41.94 -22.85 11.62
CA THR A 758 40.87 -22.49 12.57
C THR A 758 39.51 -22.40 11.86
N ALA A 759 39.43 -21.74 10.71
CA ALA A 759 38.21 -21.63 9.89
C ALA A 759 37.62 -23.00 9.48
N MET A 760 38.48 -23.97 9.16
CA MET A 760 38.07 -25.32 8.76
C MET A 760 37.67 -26.24 9.93
N SER A 761 37.83 -25.80 11.19
CA SER A 761 37.72 -26.67 12.37
C SER A 761 36.30 -27.15 12.72
N SER A 762 35.27 -26.43 12.25
CA SER A 762 33.83 -26.74 12.39
C SER A 762 33.23 -27.50 11.21
N LYS A 763 34.00 -27.68 10.13
CA LYS A 763 33.48 -28.18 8.85
C LYS A 763 33.76 -29.66 8.66
N LEU A 764 33.04 -30.31 7.74
CA LEU A 764 33.27 -31.70 7.31
C LEU A 764 34.72 -32.01 6.93
N ILE A 765 35.51 -31.01 6.52
CA ILE A 765 36.92 -31.15 6.16
C ILE A 765 37.90 -31.20 7.34
N LYS A 766 37.45 -31.08 8.60
CA LYS A 766 38.28 -31.10 9.84
C LYS A 766 39.36 -32.19 9.88
N ARG A 767 39.08 -33.38 9.33
CA ARG A 767 40.03 -34.52 9.27
C ARG A 767 41.18 -34.32 8.25
N ASN A 768 40.95 -33.52 7.22
CA ASN A 768 41.85 -33.29 6.09
C ASN A 768 42.40 -31.85 6.05
N THR A 769 42.18 -31.04 7.10
CA THR A 769 42.58 -29.63 7.19
C THR A 769 44.04 -29.41 6.76
N GLY A 770 45.00 -30.19 7.28
CA GLY A 770 46.43 -30.04 6.94
C GLY A 770 46.81 -30.23 5.46
N PHE A 771 45.90 -30.75 4.63
CA PHE A 771 46.00 -30.79 3.18
C PHE A 771 45.36 -29.55 2.55
N PHE A 772 44.08 -29.30 2.87
CA PHE A 772 43.29 -28.20 2.30
C PHE A 772 43.79 -26.81 2.68
N THR A 773 44.26 -26.62 3.91
CA THR A 773 44.85 -25.36 4.39
C THR A 773 46.06 -24.93 3.55
N LYS A 774 46.89 -25.88 3.09
CA LYS A 774 48.01 -25.56 2.19
C LYS A 774 47.50 -25.08 0.84
N MET A 775 46.58 -25.86 0.24
CA MET A 775 45.92 -25.54 -1.03
C MET A 775 45.23 -24.16 -1.02
N VAL A 776 44.60 -23.76 0.09
CA VAL A 776 43.99 -22.43 0.26
C VAL A 776 45.05 -21.32 0.33
N VAL A 777 46.10 -21.50 1.12
CA VAL A 777 47.17 -20.49 1.24
C VAL A 777 47.93 -20.33 -0.08
N ASP A 778 48.26 -21.43 -0.76
CA ASP A 778 48.88 -21.39 -2.09
C ASP A 778 47.96 -20.75 -3.16
N ALA A 779 46.64 -20.97 -3.06
CA ALA A 779 45.67 -20.31 -3.95
C ALA A 779 45.62 -18.79 -3.76
N VAL A 780 45.57 -18.29 -2.54
CA VAL A 780 45.54 -16.82 -2.29
C VAL A 780 46.90 -16.18 -2.58
N LEU A 781 48.02 -16.89 -2.38
CA LEU A 781 49.36 -16.41 -2.76
C LEU A 781 49.62 -16.44 -4.29
N SER A 782 48.82 -17.19 -5.07
CA SER A 782 48.86 -17.16 -6.55
C SER A 782 48.10 -15.98 -7.19
N LEU A 783 47.37 -15.19 -6.38
CA LEU A 783 46.68 -14.00 -6.86
C LEU A 783 47.61 -12.77 -6.84
N ASP A 784 47.19 -11.72 -7.56
CA ASP A 784 47.77 -10.39 -7.39
C ASP A 784 47.55 -9.90 -5.95
N GLN A 785 48.62 -9.48 -5.27
CA GLN A 785 48.56 -9.11 -3.86
C GLN A 785 47.92 -7.73 -3.65
N ASP A 786 47.97 -6.85 -4.65
CA ASP A 786 47.28 -5.55 -4.61
C ASP A 786 45.76 -5.76 -4.75
N ASP A 787 45.31 -6.54 -5.74
CA ASP A 787 43.90 -6.91 -5.96
C ASP A 787 43.63 -8.42 -5.83
N LEU A 788 43.48 -8.88 -4.58
CA LEU A 788 43.05 -10.23 -4.19
C LEU A 788 41.58 -10.51 -4.60
N ASN A 789 41.31 -10.65 -5.90
CA ASN A 789 40.00 -10.91 -6.48
C ASN A 789 39.65 -12.41 -6.42
N GLU A 790 38.66 -12.79 -5.59
CA GLU A 790 38.28 -14.19 -5.39
C GLU A 790 37.78 -14.91 -6.66
N LYS A 791 37.28 -14.16 -7.64
CA LYS A 791 36.78 -14.73 -8.90
C LYS A 791 37.90 -15.39 -9.70
N LEU A 792 39.14 -14.98 -9.50
CA LEU A 792 40.32 -15.56 -10.14
C LEU A 792 40.74 -16.90 -9.53
N ILE A 793 40.14 -17.33 -8.41
CA ILE A 793 40.23 -18.71 -7.92
C ILE A 793 39.07 -19.50 -8.54
N GLY A 794 39.38 -20.33 -9.55
CA GLY A 794 38.42 -21.24 -10.13
C GLY A 794 38.18 -22.45 -9.21
N VAL A 795 36.93 -22.84 -8.98
CA VAL A 795 36.60 -24.12 -8.32
C VAL A 795 35.88 -25.03 -9.31
N LYS A 796 36.35 -26.27 -9.46
CA LYS A 796 35.78 -27.28 -10.35
C LYS A 796 35.44 -28.54 -9.56
N LYS A 797 34.14 -28.78 -9.39
CA LYS A 797 33.59 -29.93 -8.65
C LYS A 797 33.49 -31.13 -9.59
N ILE A 798 34.12 -32.25 -9.24
CA ILE A 798 34.10 -33.49 -10.04
C ILE A 798 33.70 -34.68 -9.13
N PRO A 799 32.57 -35.36 -9.40
CA PRO A 799 32.09 -36.46 -8.58
C PRO A 799 32.99 -37.72 -8.65
N GLY A 800 32.94 -38.52 -7.59
CA GLY A 800 33.73 -39.72 -7.41
C GLY A 800 35.17 -39.45 -6.94
N GLY A 801 35.78 -40.43 -6.27
CA GLY A 801 37.09 -40.31 -5.63
C GLY A 801 37.03 -39.86 -4.17
N SER A 802 38.20 -39.79 -3.54
CA SER A 802 38.37 -39.24 -2.18
C SER A 802 38.50 -37.71 -2.21
N LEU A 803 38.23 -37.05 -1.08
CA LEU A 803 38.53 -35.63 -0.89
C LEU A 803 40.03 -35.32 -1.11
N THR A 804 40.91 -36.28 -0.79
CA THR A 804 42.37 -36.21 -0.97
C THR A 804 42.81 -36.28 -2.43
N ASP A 805 41.93 -36.67 -3.34
CA ASP A 805 42.23 -36.74 -4.79
C ASP A 805 42.09 -35.37 -5.47
N SER A 806 41.75 -34.33 -4.69
CA SER A 806 41.60 -32.95 -5.16
C SER A 806 42.96 -32.36 -5.54
N LEU A 807 42.99 -31.51 -6.58
CA LEU A 807 44.22 -30.98 -7.17
C LEU A 807 44.27 -29.45 -7.12
N PHE A 808 45.43 -28.92 -6.78
CA PHE A 808 45.78 -27.52 -7.00
C PHE A 808 46.39 -27.38 -8.40
N VAL A 809 45.83 -26.53 -9.25
CA VAL A 809 46.36 -26.20 -10.59
C VAL A 809 46.86 -24.76 -10.57
N ASN A 810 48.16 -24.57 -10.74
CA ASN A 810 48.77 -23.25 -10.91
C ASN A 810 48.58 -22.79 -12.37
N GLY A 811 47.45 -22.14 -12.63
CA GLY A 811 46.88 -21.91 -13.94
C GLY A 811 45.38 -22.23 -13.97
N VAL A 812 44.84 -22.70 -15.09
CA VAL A 812 43.39 -22.88 -15.27
C VAL A 812 43.04 -24.30 -15.68
N ALA A 813 41.97 -24.84 -15.09
CA ALA A 813 41.32 -26.06 -15.56
C ALA A 813 39.83 -25.82 -15.83
N PHE A 814 39.34 -26.23 -17.02
CA PHE A 814 37.90 -26.16 -17.34
C PHE A 814 37.40 -27.46 -17.99
N LYS A 815 36.10 -27.76 -17.80
CA LYS A 815 35.46 -28.98 -18.29
C LYS A 815 35.34 -28.95 -19.82
N LYS A 816 35.58 -30.09 -20.48
CA LYS A 816 35.36 -30.25 -21.93
C LYS A 816 33.93 -29.81 -22.28
N THR A 817 33.82 -28.81 -23.15
CA THR A 817 32.54 -28.27 -23.64
C THR A 817 31.94 -29.15 -24.74
N PHE A 818 30.73 -28.83 -25.19
CA PHE A 818 30.09 -29.56 -26.29
C PHE A 818 31.02 -29.57 -27.53
N SER A 819 31.28 -30.78 -28.05
CA SER A 819 32.26 -31.02 -29.11
C SER A 819 31.58 -31.66 -30.32
N TYR A 820 31.93 -31.19 -31.51
CA TYR A 820 31.37 -31.64 -32.80
C TYR A 820 32.23 -32.74 -33.47
N ALA A 821 31.82 -33.22 -34.65
CA ALA A 821 32.57 -34.24 -35.38
C ALA A 821 34.00 -33.76 -35.72
N GLY A 822 34.98 -34.65 -35.57
CA GLY A 822 36.42 -34.34 -35.74
C GLY A 822 37.17 -34.01 -34.44
N PHE A 823 36.49 -33.65 -33.33
CA PHE A 823 37.18 -33.23 -32.10
C PHE A 823 38.17 -34.28 -31.55
N GLU A 824 37.85 -35.57 -31.62
CA GLU A 824 38.72 -36.65 -31.12
C GLU A 824 40.00 -36.86 -31.95
N GLN A 825 40.10 -36.26 -33.14
CA GLN A 825 41.31 -36.28 -33.98
C GLN A 825 42.30 -35.16 -33.60
N GLN A 826 41.83 -34.07 -32.97
CA GLN A 826 42.67 -32.93 -32.57
C GLN A 826 43.65 -33.34 -31.45
N PRO A 827 44.93 -32.96 -31.51
CA PRO A 827 45.91 -33.27 -30.46
C PRO A 827 45.48 -32.79 -29.08
N LYS A 828 45.75 -33.61 -28.05
CA LYS A 828 45.30 -33.40 -26.66
C LYS A 828 46.38 -32.93 -25.69
N THR A 829 47.61 -32.81 -26.16
CA THR A 829 48.76 -32.30 -25.38
C THR A 829 49.58 -31.36 -26.25
N PHE A 830 49.94 -30.19 -25.71
CA PHE A 830 50.93 -29.28 -26.29
C PHE A 830 51.93 -28.82 -25.24
N LYS A 831 53.11 -28.39 -25.70
CA LYS A 831 54.10 -27.64 -24.93
C LYS A 831 54.24 -26.26 -25.54
N ASN A 832 54.24 -25.20 -24.73
CA ASN A 832 54.28 -23.80 -25.18
C ASN A 832 53.28 -23.46 -26.32
N PRO A 833 52.00 -23.88 -26.27
CA PRO A 833 51.03 -23.53 -27.31
C PRO A 833 50.72 -22.03 -27.31
N LYS A 834 50.55 -21.46 -28.51
CA LYS A 834 49.87 -20.17 -28.68
C LYS A 834 48.36 -20.37 -28.53
N ILE A 835 47.73 -19.54 -27.71
CA ILE A 835 46.32 -19.63 -27.32
C ILE A 835 45.60 -18.37 -27.80
N VAL A 836 44.46 -18.52 -28.47
CA VAL A 836 43.59 -17.40 -28.87
C VAL A 836 42.22 -17.53 -28.22
N CYS A 837 41.73 -16.43 -27.65
CA CYS A 837 40.44 -16.34 -26.97
C CYS A 837 39.47 -15.48 -27.80
N LEU A 838 38.30 -16.01 -28.14
CA LEU A 838 37.36 -15.39 -29.05
C LEU A 838 35.99 -15.14 -28.38
N ASN A 839 35.35 -14.04 -28.79
CA ASN A 839 33.92 -13.78 -28.58
C ASN A 839 33.17 -13.84 -29.92
N VAL A 840 33.57 -14.76 -30.79
CA VAL A 840 33.07 -14.93 -32.16
C VAL A 840 32.65 -16.37 -32.39
N GLU A 841 31.49 -16.58 -33.02
CA GLU A 841 31.04 -17.90 -33.43
C GLU A 841 31.67 -18.36 -34.75
N LEU A 842 32.04 -19.64 -34.79
CA LEU A 842 32.61 -20.33 -35.94
C LEU A 842 31.66 -21.45 -36.39
N GLU A 843 30.38 -21.08 -36.55
CA GLU A 843 29.32 -21.92 -37.12
C GLU A 843 28.81 -21.29 -38.43
N LEU A 844 28.47 -22.13 -39.40
CA LEU A 844 27.78 -21.72 -40.64
C LEU A 844 26.30 -21.51 -40.31
N LYS A 845 25.87 -20.26 -40.13
CA LYS A 845 24.46 -19.89 -39.97
C LYS A 845 23.93 -19.26 -41.26
N SER A 846 22.68 -19.56 -41.59
CA SER A 846 21.92 -18.82 -42.60
C SER A 846 21.34 -17.57 -41.93
N GLU A 847 21.59 -16.37 -42.49
CA GLU A 847 21.27 -15.08 -41.83
C GLU A 847 19.77 -14.71 -41.78
N LYS A 848 18.86 -15.67 -42.00
CA LYS A 848 17.40 -15.47 -42.16
C LYS A 848 16.70 -14.71 -41.04
N ASP A 849 17.24 -14.75 -39.82
CA ASP A 849 16.66 -14.05 -38.66
C ASP A 849 17.10 -12.58 -38.57
N ASN A 850 18.15 -12.17 -39.29
CA ASN A 850 18.75 -10.84 -39.24
C ASN A 850 18.69 -10.07 -40.58
N ALA A 851 18.71 -10.76 -41.73
CA ALA A 851 18.78 -10.15 -43.05
C ALA A 851 17.86 -10.84 -44.08
N GLU A 852 17.01 -10.07 -44.75
CA GLU A 852 16.20 -10.56 -45.87
C GLU A 852 17.01 -10.51 -47.17
N VAL A 853 17.70 -11.62 -47.49
CA VAL A 853 18.45 -11.75 -48.74
C VAL A 853 17.47 -11.97 -49.91
N ARG A 854 17.20 -10.91 -50.67
CA ARG A 854 16.41 -10.97 -51.92
C ARG A 854 17.30 -11.34 -53.10
N VAL A 855 16.78 -12.20 -53.95
CA VAL A 855 17.52 -12.82 -55.07
C VAL A 855 16.60 -12.79 -56.29
N GLU A 856 17.07 -12.25 -57.41
CA GLU A 856 16.28 -12.16 -58.65
C GLU A 856 16.68 -13.25 -59.66
N GLN A 857 17.91 -13.79 -59.58
CA GLN A 857 18.44 -14.81 -60.49
C GLN A 857 18.93 -16.06 -59.75
N VAL A 858 18.76 -17.23 -60.37
CA VAL A 858 19.23 -18.52 -59.79
C VAL A 858 20.76 -18.58 -59.65
N SER A 859 21.48 -17.85 -60.50
CA SER A 859 22.94 -17.63 -60.43
C SER A 859 23.37 -16.91 -59.14
N GLU A 860 22.62 -15.89 -58.73
CA GLU A 860 22.89 -15.10 -57.52
C GLU A 860 22.71 -15.96 -56.26
N TYR A 861 21.74 -16.89 -56.25
CA TYR A 861 21.55 -17.82 -55.13
C TYR A 861 22.79 -18.70 -54.88
N GLN A 862 23.42 -19.24 -55.93
CA GLN A 862 24.66 -20.00 -55.79
C GLN A 862 25.81 -19.11 -55.30
N ALA A 863 25.93 -17.88 -55.83
CA ALA A 863 26.96 -16.94 -55.39
C ALA A 863 26.83 -16.54 -53.91
N ILE A 864 25.60 -16.46 -53.38
CA ILE A 864 25.32 -16.25 -51.95
C ILE A 864 25.78 -17.45 -51.12
N VAL A 865 25.43 -18.68 -51.53
CA VAL A 865 25.88 -19.90 -50.85
C VAL A 865 27.41 -19.98 -50.84
N ASP A 866 28.06 -19.77 -51.99
CA ASP A 866 29.52 -19.78 -52.10
C ASP A 866 30.16 -18.70 -51.21
N ALA A 867 29.52 -17.52 -51.09
CA ALA A 867 29.97 -16.45 -50.19
C ALA A 867 29.83 -16.82 -48.70
N GLU A 868 28.72 -17.44 -48.26
CA GLU A 868 28.55 -17.94 -46.88
C GLU A 868 29.71 -18.90 -46.52
N TRP A 869 30.04 -19.85 -47.40
CA TRP A 869 31.19 -20.74 -47.22
C TRP A 869 32.52 -19.99 -47.15
N GLN A 870 32.79 -19.07 -48.09
CA GLN A 870 34.03 -18.30 -48.12
C GLN A 870 34.20 -17.41 -46.87
N ILE A 871 33.13 -16.82 -46.32
CA ILE A 871 33.18 -16.03 -45.09
C ILE A 871 33.65 -16.89 -43.90
N ILE A 872 33.14 -18.13 -43.77
CA ILE A 872 33.57 -19.04 -42.70
C ILE A 872 35.02 -19.52 -42.94
N TYR A 873 35.39 -19.91 -44.17
CA TYR A 873 36.78 -20.27 -44.49
C TYR A 873 37.77 -19.15 -44.21
N ASN A 874 37.45 -17.90 -44.57
CA ASN A 874 38.32 -16.75 -44.33
C ASN A 874 38.54 -16.49 -42.82
N LYS A 875 37.53 -16.68 -41.96
CA LYS A 875 37.70 -16.60 -40.50
C LYS A 875 38.66 -17.68 -39.97
N MET A 876 38.51 -18.92 -40.43
CA MET A 876 39.35 -20.05 -39.99
C MET A 876 40.79 -19.94 -40.51
N GLU A 877 40.97 -19.48 -41.75
CA GLU A 877 42.25 -19.25 -42.39
C GLU A 877 43.02 -18.07 -41.76
N ALA A 878 42.31 -17.01 -41.35
CA ALA A 878 42.91 -15.92 -40.58
C ALA A 878 43.41 -16.41 -39.22
N LEU A 879 42.61 -17.21 -38.49
CA LEU A 879 43.04 -17.84 -37.24
C LEU A 879 44.26 -18.76 -37.43
N TYR A 880 44.30 -19.57 -38.49
CA TYR A 880 45.45 -20.41 -38.82
C TYR A 880 46.73 -19.59 -39.03
N LYS A 881 46.64 -18.45 -39.74
CA LYS A 881 47.78 -17.55 -40.00
C LYS A 881 48.39 -16.91 -38.75
N THR A 882 47.67 -16.82 -37.63
CA THR A 882 48.23 -16.36 -36.34
C THR A 882 49.26 -17.34 -35.74
N GLY A 883 49.22 -18.61 -36.17
CA GLY A 883 49.97 -19.71 -35.56
C GLY A 883 49.43 -20.18 -34.21
N ALA A 884 48.19 -19.83 -33.84
CA ALA A 884 47.51 -20.37 -32.67
C ALA A 884 47.35 -21.90 -32.77
N LYS A 885 47.56 -22.61 -31.65
CA LYS A 885 47.37 -24.06 -31.52
C LYS A 885 46.21 -24.45 -30.61
N VAL A 886 45.72 -23.52 -29.80
CA VAL A 886 44.51 -23.66 -28.99
C VAL A 886 43.57 -22.50 -29.31
N VAL A 887 42.39 -22.80 -29.87
CA VAL A 887 41.35 -21.83 -30.24
C VAL A 887 40.17 -21.97 -29.28
N LEU A 888 39.96 -20.97 -28.42
CA LEU A 888 38.85 -20.96 -27.47
C LEU A 888 37.81 -19.92 -27.90
N SER A 889 36.53 -20.27 -27.87
CA SER A 889 35.45 -19.29 -28.03
C SER A 889 34.40 -19.41 -26.93
N LYS A 890 33.95 -18.25 -26.45
CA LYS A 890 32.74 -18.12 -25.62
C LYS A 890 31.48 -18.53 -26.38
N LEU A 891 31.50 -18.38 -27.71
CA LEU A 891 30.42 -18.76 -28.61
C LEU A 891 30.67 -20.15 -29.23
N PRO A 892 29.70 -20.72 -29.97
CA PRO A 892 29.86 -22.04 -30.59
C PRO A 892 30.93 -22.08 -31.70
N ILE A 893 31.48 -23.28 -31.92
CA ILE A 893 32.40 -23.64 -33.02
C ILE A 893 31.82 -24.92 -33.62
N GLY A 894 31.45 -24.93 -34.91
CA GLY A 894 30.68 -26.01 -35.54
C GLY A 894 31.52 -27.17 -36.07
N ASP A 895 30.86 -28.17 -36.66
CA ASP A 895 31.51 -29.33 -37.31
C ASP A 895 32.59 -28.92 -38.33
N LEU A 896 32.26 -28.00 -39.25
CA LEU A 896 33.17 -27.55 -40.30
C LEU A 896 34.48 -26.97 -39.73
N ALA A 897 34.37 -26.13 -38.69
CA ALA A 897 35.53 -25.54 -38.03
C ALA A 897 36.30 -26.57 -37.20
N THR A 898 35.59 -27.46 -36.51
CA THR A 898 36.18 -28.57 -35.75
C THR A 898 37.03 -29.49 -36.64
N GLN A 899 36.55 -29.76 -37.87
CA GLN A 899 37.28 -30.53 -38.89
C GLN A 899 38.46 -29.75 -39.48
N TYR A 900 38.25 -28.51 -39.95
CA TYR A 900 39.32 -27.67 -40.50
C TYR A 900 40.51 -27.50 -39.53
N PHE A 901 40.24 -27.40 -38.23
CA PHE A 901 41.26 -27.35 -37.18
C PHE A 901 41.90 -28.71 -36.87
N ALA A 902 41.14 -29.81 -36.95
CA ALA A 902 41.68 -31.17 -36.80
C ALA A 902 42.72 -31.50 -37.89
N ASP A 903 42.44 -31.14 -39.15
CA ASP A 903 43.37 -31.30 -40.29
C ASP A 903 44.69 -30.51 -40.14
N ARG A 904 44.80 -29.62 -39.16
CA ARG A 904 45.90 -28.65 -38.95
C ARG A 904 46.58 -28.78 -37.59
N ASP A 905 46.31 -29.86 -36.85
CA ASP A 905 46.78 -30.08 -35.48
C ASP A 905 46.45 -28.89 -34.55
N ILE A 906 45.25 -28.33 -34.64
CA ILE A 906 44.74 -27.26 -33.78
C ILE A 906 43.62 -27.82 -32.90
N PHE A 907 43.71 -27.58 -31.59
CA PHE A 907 42.64 -27.88 -30.65
C PHE A 907 41.64 -26.71 -30.63
N CYS A 908 40.34 -26.99 -30.67
CA CYS A 908 39.31 -25.96 -30.50
C CYS A 908 38.24 -26.33 -29.47
N ALA A 909 37.82 -25.35 -28.67
CA ALA A 909 36.68 -25.48 -27.76
C ALA A 909 35.77 -24.24 -27.85
N GLY A 910 34.53 -24.46 -28.32
CA GLY A 910 33.47 -23.45 -28.27
C GLY A 910 32.64 -23.54 -26.99
N ARG A 911 31.78 -22.55 -26.77
CA ARG A 911 30.88 -22.46 -25.60
C ARG A 911 31.61 -22.49 -24.24
N VAL A 912 32.82 -21.93 -24.18
CA VAL A 912 33.58 -21.76 -22.93
C VAL A 912 32.89 -20.72 -22.05
N ALA A 913 32.81 -20.96 -20.73
CA ALA A 913 32.21 -20.01 -19.80
C ALA A 913 33.03 -18.71 -19.71
N SER A 914 32.36 -17.55 -19.60
CA SER A 914 33.03 -16.23 -19.54
C SER A 914 34.11 -16.20 -18.46
N ASP A 915 33.75 -16.63 -17.26
CA ASP A 915 34.58 -16.68 -16.05
C ASP A 915 35.84 -17.53 -16.26
N ASP A 916 35.77 -18.59 -17.07
CA ASP A 916 36.91 -19.45 -17.37
C ASP A 916 37.78 -18.86 -18.47
N LEU A 917 37.19 -18.15 -19.44
CA LEU A 917 37.94 -17.43 -20.48
C LEU A 917 38.70 -16.22 -19.89
N GLU A 918 38.07 -15.49 -18.96
CA GLU A 918 38.69 -14.41 -18.18
C GLU A 918 39.85 -14.91 -17.32
N ARG A 919 39.70 -16.08 -16.65
CA ARG A 919 40.81 -16.74 -15.95
C ARG A 919 41.94 -17.15 -16.90
N ILE A 920 41.64 -17.74 -18.06
CA ILE A 920 42.68 -18.16 -19.03
C ILE A 920 43.51 -16.95 -19.48
N ILE A 921 42.90 -15.78 -19.62
CA ILE A 921 43.61 -14.53 -19.89
C ILE A 921 44.56 -14.14 -18.75
N GLN A 922 44.09 -14.15 -17.50
CA GLN A 922 44.94 -13.88 -16.32
C GLN A 922 46.01 -14.95 -16.06
N ALA A 923 45.93 -16.11 -16.71
CA ALA A 923 46.95 -17.17 -16.67
C ALA A 923 47.96 -17.11 -17.81
N THR A 924 47.57 -16.58 -18.98
CA THR A 924 48.32 -16.77 -20.24
C THR A 924 48.76 -15.47 -20.93
N GLY A 925 48.28 -14.31 -20.45
CA GLY A 925 48.64 -12.99 -20.99
C GLY A 925 47.91 -12.59 -22.29
N GLY A 926 47.08 -13.47 -22.87
CA GLY A 926 46.30 -13.17 -24.08
C GLY A 926 45.11 -12.23 -23.83
N SER A 927 44.28 -12.01 -24.85
CA SER A 927 43.09 -11.15 -24.77
C SER A 927 41.88 -11.75 -25.51
N ILE A 928 40.66 -11.33 -25.17
CA ILE A 928 39.44 -11.71 -25.92
C ILE A 928 39.35 -10.87 -27.20
N GLN A 929 39.28 -11.53 -28.35
CA GLN A 929 39.10 -10.90 -29.65
C GLN A 929 37.67 -11.05 -30.17
N SER A 930 37.10 -9.96 -30.68
CA SER A 930 35.74 -9.87 -31.25
C SER A 930 35.71 -9.93 -32.78
N THR A 931 36.86 -9.97 -33.43
CA THR A 931 37.03 -10.20 -34.88
C THR A 931 38.05 -11.33 -35.11
N CYS A 932 38.14 -11.84 -36.33
CA CYS A 932 39.11 -12.87 -36.71
C CYS A 932 40.24 -12.35 -37.61
N SER A 933 40.12 -11.13 -38.14
CA SER A 933 41.08 -10.50 -39.05
C SER A 933 42.23 -9.81 -38.32
N ASP A 934 41.96 -9.16 -37.19
CA ASP A 934 42.83 -8.14 -36.60
C ASP A 934 43.64 -8.71 -35.42
N ILE A 935 43.96 -10.02 -35.47
CA ILE A 935 44.58 -10.74 -34.35
C ILE A 935 46.10 -10.62 -34.42
N HIS A 936 46.63 -9.64 -33.68
CA HIS A 936 48.06 -9.42 -33.53
C HIS A 936 48.73 -10.42 -32.56
N PRO A 937 50.05 -10.67 -32.67
CA PRO A 937 50.76 -11.62 -31.80
C PRO A 937 50.66 -11.32 -30.30
N GLU A 938 50.52 -10.04 -29.94
CA GLU A 938 50.33 -9.56 -28.56
C GLU A 938 48.96 -9.92 -27.95
N HIS A 939 48.01 -10.39 -28.77
CA HIS A 939 46.70 -10.86 -28.29
C HIS A 939 46.69 -12.36 -27.96
N LEU A 940 47.76 -13.09 -28.33
CA LEU A 940 47.90 -14.53 -28.15
C LEU A 940 48.54 -14.86 -26.80
N GLY A 941 47.84 -15.65 -25.98
CA GLY A 941 48.39 -16.15 -24.72
C GLY A 941 49.32 -17.36 -24.91
N THR A 942 50.06 -17.72 -23.87
CA THR A 942 50.88 -18.94 -23.81
C THR A 942 50.82 -19.60 -22.42
N CYS A 943 51.10 -20.91 -22.34
CA CYS A 943 51.30 -21.67 -21.11
C CYS A 943 52.43 -22.70 -21.30
N GLY A 944 53.11 -23.15 -20.25
CA GLY A 944 54.18 -24.15 -20.40
C GLY A 944 53.67 -25.50 -20.93
N SER A 945 52.49 -25.95 -20.46
CA SER A 945 51.81 -27.11 -21.03
C SER A 945 50.29 -26.95 -21.09
N PHE A 946 49.69 -27.53 -22.14
CA PHE A 946 48.26 -27.77 -22.26
C PHE A 946 48.00 -29.28 -22.30
N ASN A 947 47.01 -29.78 -21.55
CA ASN A 947 46.62 -31.19 -21.54
C ASN A 947 45.09 -31.38 -21.38
N GLU A 948 44.43 -32.15 -22.24
CA GLU A 948 43.10 -32.73 -21.95
C GLU A 948 43.29 -34.03 -21.15
N ARG A 949 42.85 -34.07 -19.89
CA ARG A 949 42.92 -35.25 -19.00
C ARG A 949 41.54 -35.69 -18.54
N GLN A 950 41.35 -36.99 -18.31
CA GLN A 950 40.10 -37.53 -17.78
C GLN A 950 40.16 -37.66 -16.24
N ILE A 951 39.20 -37.06 -15.54
CA ILE A 951 39.06 -37.09 -14.07
C ILE A 951 37.59 -37.33 -13.72
N GLY A 952 37.31 -38.27 -12.82
CA GLY A 952 35.94 -38.62 -12.41
C GLY A 952 35.05 -39.13 -13.56
N GLY A 953 35.66 -39.63 -14.64
CA GLY A 953 34.95 -40.05 -15.86
C GLY A 953 34.74 -38.93 -16.89
N GLU A 954 34.89 -37.66 -16.52
CA GLU A 954 34.75 -36.51 -17.42
C GLU A 954 36.12 -36.01 -17.90
N ARG A 955 36.17 -35.31 -19.04
CA ARG A 955 37.43 -34.69 -19.53
C ARG A 955 37.52 -33.22 -19.15
N PHE A 956 38.71 -32.79 -18.76
CA PHE A 956 39.06 -31.42 -18.39
C PHE A 956 40.31 -30.98 -19.14
N ASN A 957 40.31 -29.73 -19.60
CA ASN A 957 41.43 -29.08 -20.24
C ASN A 957 42.24 -28.32 -19.19
N PHE A 958 43.53 -28.63 -19.08
CA PHE A 958 44.47 -28.05 -18.12
C PHE A 958 45.46 -27.14 -18.83
N PHE A 959 45.65 -25.94 -18.28
CA PHE A 959 46.69 -24.97 -18.63
C PHE A 959 47.61 -24.88 -17.42
N GLU A 960 48.81 -25.42 -17.56
CA GLU A 960 49.80 -25.61 -16.50
C GLU A 960 51.11 -24.90 -16.86
N ASP A 961 51.97 -24.71 -15.85
CA ASP A 961 53.26 -24.05 -15.98
C ASP A 961 53.16 -22.63 -16.58
N CYS A 962 52.24 -21.83 -16.04
CA CYS A 962 52.07 -20.41 -16.34
C CYS A 962 52.86 -19.54 -15.32
N PRO A 963 54.01 -18.94 -15.68
CA PRO A 963 54.86 -18.23 -14.73
C PRO A 963 54.32 -16.85 -14.29
N GLU A 964 53.44 -16.23 -15.08
CA GLU A 964 52.82 -14.93 -14.79
C GLU A 964 51.34 -15.06 -14.37
N ALA A 965 50.87 -16.27 -14.03
CA ALA A 965 49.47 -16.50 -13.68
C ALA A 965 49.06 -15.79 -12.39
N LYS A 966 48.08 -14.89 -12.49
CA LYS A 966 47.42 -14.21 -11.36
C LYS A 966 46.13 -14.93 -10.92
N THR A 967 46.10 -16.24 -11.08
CA THR A 967 44.88 -17.07 -11.06
C THR A 967 45.25 -18.54 -10.89
N CYS A 968 44.37 -19.30 -10.22
CA CYS A 968 44.55 -20.73 -10.02
C CYS A 968 43.22 -21.48 -10.16
N THR A 969 43.27 -22.81 -10.23
CA THR A 969 42.06 -23.66 -10.19
C THR A 969 42.19 -24.77 -9.16
N LEU A 970 41.19 -24.85 -8.28
CA LEU A 970 40.98 -25.94 -7.33
C LEU A 970 40.05 -26.98 -7.96
N VAL A 971 40.58 -28.16 -8.25
CA VAL A 971 39.79 -29.30 -8.75
C VAL A 971 39.39 -30.17 -7.56
N LEU A 972 38.13 -30.08 -7.14
CA LEU A 972 37.62 -30.76 -5.94
C LEU A 972 37.00 -32.12 -6.30
N ARG A 973 37.36 -33.13 -5.51
CA ARG A 973 36.92 -34.52 -5.64
C ARG A 973 36.16 -34.98 -4.41
N GLY A 974 35.33 -36.01 -4.53
CA GLY A 974 34.59 -36.60 -3.42
C GLY A 974 33.50 -37.57 -3.84
N GLY A 975 33.10 -38.47 -2.94
CA GLY A 975 32.19 -39.57 -3.25
C GLY A 975 30.77 -39.15 -3.66
N ALA A 976 30.27 -38.02 -3.14
CA ALA A 976 28.93 -37.50 -3.42
C ALA A 976 28.94 -35.97 -3.57
N GLU A 977 28.08 -35.44 -4.44
CA GLU A 977 28.07 -34.02 -4.83
C GLU A 977 27.85 -33.07 -3.65
N GLN A 978 26.99 -33.45 -2.68
CA GLN A 978 26.69 -32.67 -1.49
C GLN A 978 27.94 -32.41 -0.64
N PHE A 979 28.81 -33.41 -0.49
CA PHE A 979 30.07 -33.27 0.23
C PHE A 979 31.05 -32.37 -0.53
N ILE A 980 31.11 -32.47 -1.86
CA ILE A 980 31.97 -31.59 -2.67
C ILE A 980 31.48 -30.13 -2.60
N ALA A 981 30.17 -29.90 -2.56
CA ALA A 981 29.57 -28.57 -2.38
C ALA A 981 29.86 -27.96 -1.00
N GLU A 982 29.88 -28.77 0.07
CA GLU A 982 30.27 -28.27 1.40
C GLU A 982 31.78 -28.07 1.52
N VAL A 983 32.60 -28.88 0.84
CA VAL A 983 34.05 -28.63 0.71
C VAL A 983 34.30 -27.32 -0.02
N GLU A 984 33.62 -27.06 -1.13
CA GLU A 984 33.70 -25.77 -1.87
C GLU A 984 33.40 -24.57 -0.98
N ARG A 985 32.30 -24.60 -0.20
CA ARG A 985 31.99 -23.56 0.80
C ARG A 985 33.06 -23.44 1.86
N SER A 986 33.41 -24.56 2.53
CA SER A 986 34.44 -24.59 3.59
C SER A 986 35.81 -24.05 3.14
N LEU A 987 36.15 -24.19 1.85
CA LEU A 987 37.34 -23.61 1.25
C LEU A 987 37.16 -22.12 0.92
N HIS A 988 35.96 -21.68 0.50
CA HIS A 988 35.65 -20.26 0.29
C HIS A 988 35.78 -19.46 1.59
N ASP A 989 35.18 -19.93 2.69
CA ASP A 989 35.28 -19.34 4.03
C ASP A 989 36.76 -19.12 4.42
N ALA A 990 37.59 -20.15 4.24
CA ALA A 990 39.01 -20.13 4.56
C ALA A 990 39.83 -19.25 3.59
N ILE A 991 39.51 -19.23 2.30
CA ILE A 991 40.09 -18.32 1.29
C ILE A 991 39.83 -16.87 1.70
N MET A 992 38.60 -16.57 2.11
CA MET A 992 38.19 -15.23 2.55
C MET A 992 38.92 -14.82 3.82
N ILE A 993 39.03 -15.69 4.83
CA ILE A 993 39.86 -15.43 6.03
C ILE A 993 41.32 -15.14 5.67
N VAL A 994 41.95 -15.94 4.80
CA VAL A 994 43.36 -15.72 4.39
C VAL A 994 43.52 -14.41 3.62
N LYS A 995 42.61 -14.12 2.69
CA LYS A 995 42.53 -12.85 1.95
C LYS A 995 42.35 -11.63 2.85
N ARG A 996 41.54 -11.73 3.92
CA ARG A 996 41.37 -10.64 4.90
C ARG A 996 42.57 -10.52 5.83
N ALA A 997 43.20 -11.63 6.22
CA ALA A 997 44.40 -11.64 7.06
C ALA A 997 45.63 -11.03 6.38
N ILE A 998 45.80 -11.22 5.06
CA ILE A 998 46.86 -10.54 4.29
C ILE A 998 46.68 -9.02 4.28
N LYS A 999 45.44 -8.51 4.28
CA LYS A 999 45.16 -7.07 4.33
C LYS A 999 45.12 -6.49 5.75
N ASN A 1000 44.80 -7.30 6.77
CA ASN A 1000 44.72 -6.92 8.18
C ASN A 1000 45.50 -7.90 9.07
N ASN A 1001 46.75 -7.56 9.42
CA ASN A 1001 47.65 -8.37 10.25
C ASN A 1001 47.28 -8.42 11.76
N THR A 1002 45.99 -8.34 12.12
CA THR A 1002 45.52 -8.29 13.51
C THR A 1002 44.59 -9.46 13.85
N ILE A 1003 44.95 -10.19 14.92
CA ILE A 1003 44.26 -11.41 15.37
C ILE A 1003 43.78 -11.30 16.82
N VAL A 1004 42.86 -12.18 17.19
CA VAL A 1004 42.38 -12.43 18.55
C VAL A 1004 42.24 -13.92 18.78
N ALA A 1005 42.27 -14.37 20.04
CA ALA A 1005 41.98 -15.77 20.37
C ALA A 1005 40.49 -16.08 20.17
N GLY A 1006 40.21 -17.22 19.53
CA GLY A 1006 38.87 -17.72 19.28
C GLY A 1006 38.29 -18.56 20.42
N GLY A 1007 37.21 -19.30 20.12
CA GLY A 1007 36.59 -20.22 21.08
C GLY A 1007 35.94 -19.54 22.30
N GLY A 1008 35.40 -18.34 22.10
CA GLY A 1008 34.65 -17.57 23.11
C GLY A 1008 35.48 -16.69 24.05
N ALA A 1009 36.82 -16.72 23.96
CA ALA A 1009 37.72 -15.93 24.83
C ALA A 1009 37.54 -14.42 24.63
N CYS A 1010 37.52 -13.96 23.37
CA CYS A 1010 37.33 -12.56 23.03
C CYS A 1010 35.97 -12.03 23.52
N GLU A 1011 34.90 -12.80 23.33
CA GLU A 1011 33.54 -12.47 23.78
C GLU A 1011 33.44 -12.38 25.31
N MET A 1012 34.15 -13.27 26.03
CA MET A 1012 34.18 -13.29 27.50
C MET A 1012 34.98 -12.12 28.10
N GLU A 1013 36.13 -11.74 27.52
CA GLU A 1013 36.88 -10.56 28.00
C GLU A 1013 36.10 -9.27 27.77
N VAL A 1014 35.45 -9.13 26.60
CA VAL A 1014 34.59 -7.98 26.31
C VAL A 1014 33.38 -7.94 27.25
N SER A 1015 32.77 -9.09 27.56
CA SER A 1015 31.71 -9.18 28.58
C SER A 1015 32.19 -8.73 29.96
N ALA A 1016 33.33 -9.26 30.43
CA ALA A 1016 33.94 -8.88 31.71
C ALA A 1016 34.27 -7.38 31.80
N TYR A 1017 34.79 -6.79 30.72
CA TYR A 1017 35.03 -5.35 30.61
C TYR A 1017 33.73 -4.54 30.70
N LEU A 1018 32.70 -4.90 29.93
CA LEU A 1018 31.42 -4.18 29.92
C LEU A 1018 30.69 -4.26 31.27
N HIS A 1019 30.74 -5.40 31.96
CA HIS A 1019 30.24 -5.53 33.34
C HIS A 1019 30.97 -4.58 34.30
N ARG A 1020 32.32 -4.59 34.32
CA ARG A 1020 33.15 -3.69 35.15
C ARG A 1020 32.85 -2.21 34.88
N TYR A 1021 32.59 -1.84 33.63
CA TYR A 1021 32.25 -0.46 33.26
C TYR A 1021 30.82 -0.08 33.68
N ALA A 1022 29.85 -0.97 33.47
CA ALA A 1022 28.45 -0.74 33.85
C ALA A 1022 28.29 -0.51 35.36
N ASP A 1023 29.08 -1.16 36.20
CA ASP A 1023 29.04 -0.97 37.66
C ASP A 1023 29.59 0.38 38.14
N LYS A 1024 30.49 1.02 37.38
CA LYS A 1024 31.20 2.24 37.82
C LYS A 1024 30.77 3.53 37.12
N ASN A 1025 30.45 3.46 35.82
CA ASN A 1025 30.50 4.63 34.93
C ASN A 1025 29.18 4.94 34.21
N VAL A 1026 28.05 4.36 34.64
CA VAL A 1026 26.79 4.39 33.86
C VAL A 1026 25.56 4.67 34.76
N PRO A 1027 24.69 5.64 34.41
CA PRO A 1027 23.45 5.90 35.15
C PRO A 1027 22.44 4.75 34.99
N HIS A 1028 21.67 4.46 36.06
CA HIS A 1028 20.90 3.21 36.25
C HIS A 1028 20.09 2.72 35.03
N LYS A 1029 19.37 3.60 34.31
CA LYS A 1029 18.57 3.15 33.15
C LYS A 1029 19.41 2.62 31.98
N GLN A 1030 20.64 3.11 31.78
CA GLN A 1030 21.56 2.55 30.78
C GLN A 1030 22.40 1.40 31.33
N GLN A 1031 22.63 1.37 32.64
CA GLN A 1031 23.39 0.33 33.33
C GLN A 1031 22.80 -1.07 33.10
N ALA A 1032 21.47 -1.21 33.17
CA ALA A 1032 20.78 -2.47 32.92
C ALA A 1032 20.96 -2.96 31.47
N ILE A 1033 20.78 -2.09 30.47
CA ILE A 1033 20.91 -2.43 29.05
C ILE A 1033 22.33 -2.89 28.71
N ILE A 1034 23.37 -2.22 29.25
CA ILE A 1034 24.77 -2.61 29.03
C ILE A 1034 25.08 -3.96 29.69
N LYS A 1035 24.49 -4.28 30.85
CA LYS A 1035 24.61 -5.61 31.48
C LYS A 1035 23.89 -6.70 30.67
N SER A 1036 22.70 -6.44 30.12
CA SER A 1036 22.03 -7.36 29.18
C SER A 1036 22.90 -7.64 27.95
N PHE A 1037 23.52 -6.62 27.34
CA PHE A 1037 24.44 -6.81 26.20
C PHE A 1037 25.69 -7.62 26.59
N ALA A 1038 26.29 -7.35 27.75
CA ALA A 1038 27.44 -8.11 28.25
C ALA A 1038 27.10 -9.59 28.49
N LYS A 1039 25.91 -9.88 29.05
CA LYS A 1039 25.37 -11.24 29.22
C LYS A 1039 25.03 -11.93 27.89
N ALA A 1040 24.60 -11.17 26.88
CA ALA A 1040 24.32 -11.71 25.55
C ALA A 1040 25.60 -12.22 24.84
N LEU A 1041 26.75 -11.55 25.02
CA LEU A 1041 28.04 -12.01 24.46
C LEU A 1041 28.45 -13.41 24.94
N GLU A 1042 28.05 -13.81 26.16
CA GLU A 1042 28.33 -15.15 26.70
C GLU A 1042 27.64 -16.28 25.92
N VAL A 1043 26.70 -15.99 25.01
CA VAL A 1043 26.02 -17.02 24.21
C VAL A 1043 26.99 -17.82 23.35
N ILE A 1044 28.08 -17.21 22.87
CA ILE A 1044 29.07 -17.88 22.03
C ILE A 1044 29.78 -18.99 22.83
N PRO A 1045 30.52 -18.74 23.93
CA PRO A 1045 31.11 -19.81 24.74
C PRO A 1045 30.05 -20.78 25.31
N ARG A 1046 28.82 -20.33 25.61
CA ARG A 1046 27.73 -21.21 26.06
C ARG A 1046 27.36 -22.25 25.00
N GLN A 1047 27.01 -21.80 23.80
CA GLN A 1047 26.56 -22.65 22.71
C GLN A 1047 27.69 -23.53 22.15
N LEU A 1048 28.95 -23.07 22.23
CA LEU A 1048 30.12 -23.90 21.96
C LEU A 1048 30.23 -25.10 22.92
N CYS A 1049 29.91 -24.92 24.21
CA CYS A 1049 29.85 -26.02 25.17
C CYS A 1049 28.63 -26.91 24.93
N ASP A 1050 27.44 -26.32 24.73
CA ASP A 1050 26.19 -27.05 24.45
C ASP A 1050 26.35 -27.99 23.23
N ASN A 1051 26.97 -27.51 22.14
CA ASN A 1051 27.19 -28.29 20.92
C ASN A 1051 28.32 -29.34 21.07
N ALA A 1052 29.26 -29.14 21.98
CA ALA A 1052 30.27 -30.15 22.34
C ALA A 1052 29.74 -31.21 23.33
N GLY A 1053 28.59 -30.97 23.97
CA GLY A 1053 28.02 -31.84 25.00
C GLY A 1053 28.58 -31.60 26.42
N PHE A 1054 29.33 -30.52 26.63
CA PHE A 1054 29.90 -30.17 27.94
C PHE A 1054 28.89 -29.43 28.83
N ASP A 1055 29.09 -29.42 30.16
CA ASP A 1055 28.32 -28.51 31.04
C ASP A 1055 28.78 -27.06 30.84
N ALA A 1056 28.03 -26.34 29.99
CA ALA A 1056 28.20 -24.92 29.75
C ALA A 1056 28.13 -24.07 31.04
N THR A 1057 27.46 -24.53 32.09
CA THR A 1057 27.31 -23.80 33.37
C THR A 1057 28.64 -23.76 34.12
N ASP A 1058 29.29 -24.91 34.29
CA ASP A 1058 30.57 -25.01 34.97
C ASP A 1058 31.69 -24.34 34.15
N ILE A 1059 31.76 -24.58 32.84
CA ILE A 1059 32.77 -23.95 31.97
C ILE A 1059 32.62 -22.43 31.91
N LEU A 1060 31.40 -21.87 31.78
CA LEU A 1060 31.20 -20.41 31.87
C LEU A 1060 31.63 -19.85 33.24
N ASN A 1061 31.39 -20.58 34.33
CA ASN A 1061 31.80 -20.12 35.66
C ASN A 1061 33.33 -20.14 35.83
N LYS A 1062 34.03 -21.16 35.29
CA LYS A 1062 35.50 -21.20 35.20
C LYS A 1062 36.05 -20.04 34.36
N LEU A 1063 35.51 -19.82 33.15
CA LEU A 1063 35.88 -18.70 32.28
C LEU A 1063 35.72 -17.34 32.99
N ARG A 1064 34.57 -17.10 33.62
CA ARG A 1064 34.31 -15.88 34.41
C ARG A 1064 35.25 -15.71 35.60
N VAL A 1065 35.94 -16.76 36.08
CA VAL A 1065 36.97 -16.66 37.12
C VAL A 1065 38.32 -16.31 36.50
N GLU A 1066 38.73 -16.95 35.40
CA GLU A 1066 40.00 -16.66 34.72
C GLU A 1066 40.07 -15.23 34.16
N HIS A 1067 39.02 -14.76 33.48
CA HIS A 1067 38.93 -13.36 33.05
C HIS A 1067 38.86 -12.37 34.22
N ARG A 1068 38.44 -12.81 35.41
CA ARG A 1068 38.52 -11.99 36.64
C ARG A 1068 39.90 -11.97 37.28
N LYS A 1069 40.74 -12.99 37.08
CA LYS A 1069 42.17 -12.97 37.43
C LYS A 1069 42.99 -12.10 36.45
N GLY A 1070 42.54 -11.99 35.20
CA GLY A 1070 43.17 -11.17 34.16
C GLY A 1070 43.62 -11.96 32.92
N ASN A 1071 43.28 -13.24 32.82
CA ASN A 1071 43.66 -14.11 31.69
C ASN A 1071 42.76 -13.82 30.48
N THR A 1072 43.18 -12.91 29.60
CA THR A 1072 42.37 -12.35 28.49
C THR A 1072 42.05 -13.34 27.36
N TRP A 1073 42.83 -14.40 27.22
CA TRP A 1073 42.70 -15.39 26.14
C TRP A 1073 42.20 -16.76 26.61
N ALA A 1074 41.70 -16.83 27.84
CA ALA A 1074 41.05 -18.02 28.38
C ALA A 1074 39.78 -18.35 27.56
N GLY A 1075 39.79 -19.47 26.85
CA GLY A 1075 38.67 -19.94 26.02
C GLY A 1075 38.29 -21.37 26.34
N VAL A 1076 37.24 -21.87 25.67
CA VAL A 1076 36.78 -23.26 25.83
C VAL A 1076 37.85 -24.22 25.33
N ASP A 1077 38.27 -25.16 26.18
CA ASP A 1077 39.14 -26.27 25.80
C ASP A 1077 38.29 -27.45 25.31
N PHE A 1078 38.36 -27.70 24.00
CA PHE A 1078 37.65 -28.77 23.31
C PHE A 1078 38.32 -30.14 23.41
N ASP A 1079 39.57 -30.21 23.87
CA ASP A 1079 40.36 -31.44 23.93
C ASP A 1079 40.39 -32.02 25.36
N ASN A 1080 40.23 -31.18 26.40
CA ASN A 1080 40.25 -31.56 27.82
C ASN A 1080 38.99 -31.17 28.61
N GLU A 1081 37.88 -30.84 27.94
CA GLU A 1081 36.57 -30.47 28.54
C GLU A 1081 36.66 -29.33 29.58
N GLY A 1082 37.38 -28.26 29.26
CA GLY A 1082 37.84 -27.29 30.24
C GLY A 1082 38.04 -25.86 29.74
N VAL A 1083 39.06 -25.19 30.29
CA VAL A 1083 39.45 -23.82 29.94
C VAL A 1083 40.96 -23.77 29.75
N ARG A 1084 41.41 -23.19 28.63
CA ARG A 1084 42.83 -23.01 28.28
C ARG A 1084 43.10 -21.66 27.65
N ASP A 1085 44.36 -21.27 27.51
CA ASP A 1085 44.72 -20.14 26.65
C ASP A 1085 44.59 -20.54 25.17
N ASN A 1086 43.66 -19.91 24.46
CA ASN A 1086 43.40 -20.21 23.05
C ASN A 1086 44.34 -19.47 22.09
N LEU A 1087 45.09 -18.46 22.54
CA LEU A 1087 46.15 -17.83 21.74
C LEU A 1087 47.38 -18.75 21.68
N GLU A 1088 47.78 -19.34 22.82
CA GLU A 1088 48.84 -20.35 22.89
C GLU A 1088 48.47 -21.63 22.14
N ALA A 1089 47.20 -22.06 22.22
CA ALA A 1089 46.69 -23.22 21.46
C ALA A 1089 46.52 -22.97 19.94
N PHE A 1090 46.97 -21.82 19.43
CA PHE A 1090 46.88 -21.40 18.01
C PHE A 1090 45.45 -21.32 17.43
N VAL A 1091 44.43 -21.17 18.27
CA VAL A 1091 43.03 -20.97 17.85
C VAL A 1091 42.83 -19.48 17.57
N TRP A 1092 43.20 -19.07 16.36
CA TRP A 1092 43.30 -17.66 15.97
C TRP A 1092 42.16 -17.25 15.02
N GLU A 1093 41.52 -16.12 15.29
CA GLU A 1093 40.54 -15.48 14.41
C GLU A 1093 41.03 -14.06 14.03
N PRO A 1094 40.83 -13.58 12.79
CA PRO A 1094 41.11 -12.17 12.45
C PRO A 1094 40.22 -11.23 13.28
N ALA A 1095 40.79 -10.15 13.84
CA ALA A 1095 40.06 -9.21 14.69
C ALA A 1095 38.84 -8.57 13.98
N LEU A 1096 38.89 -8.47 12.65
CA LEU A 1096 37.78 -8.03 11.80
C LEU A 1096 36.51 -8.89 11.97
N VAL A 1097 36.63 -10.21 12.13
CA VAL A 1097 35.47 -11.12 12.31
C VAL A 1097 34.65 -10.68 13.51
N LYS A 1098 35.31 -10.51 14.67
CA LYS A 1098 34.65 -10.13 15.93
C LYS A 1098 34.08 -8.71 15.88
N ILE A 1099 34.83 -7.75 15.32
CA ILE A 1099 34.37 -6.36 15.17
C ILE A 1099 33.08 -6.31 14.35
N ASN A 1100 33.08 -6.91 13.17
CA ASN A 1100 31.96 -6.86 12.24
C ASN A 1100 30.75 -7.62 12.79
N ALA A 1101 30.95 -8.82 13.36
CA ALA A 1101 29.87 -9.59 13.97
C ALA A 1101 29.20 -8.82 15.14
N MET A 1102 29.97 -8.16 16.01
CA MET A 1102 29.41 -7.35 17.11
C MET A 1102 28.64 -6.12 16.60
N GLN A 1103 29.12 -5.45 15.53
CA GLN A 1103 28.44 -4.30 14.95
C GLN A 1103 27.17 -4.70 14.20
N ALA A 1104 27.25 -5.67 13.28
CA ALA A 1104 26.12 -6.15 12.50
C ALA A 1104 25.00 -6.74 13.37
N ALA A 1105 25.35 -7.55 14.39
CA ALA A 1105 24.36 -8.06 15.34
C ALA A 1105 23.67 -6.94 16.15
N THR A 1106 24.40 -5.88 16.50
CA THR A 1106 23.84 -4.72 17.21
C THR A 1106 22.89 -3.92 16.33
N GLU A 1107 23.28 -3.61 15.09
CA GLU A 1107 22.44 -2.82 14.17
C GLU A 1107 21.20 -3.58 13.71
N ALA A 1108 21.29 -4.89 13.46
CA ALA A 1108 20.11 -5.73 13.24
C ALA A 1108 19.15 -5.70 14.44
N SER A 1109 19.69 -5.88 15.65
CA SER A 1109 18.89 -5.81 16.89
C SER A 1109 18.23 -4.44 17.04
N CYS A 1110 18.94 -3.35 16.75
CA CYS A 1110 18.42 -1.99 16.83
C CYS A 1110 17.37 -1.70 15.76
N LEU A 1111 17.53 -2.22 14.54
CA LEU A 1111 16.54 -2.12 13.47
C LEU A 1111 15.24 -2.85 13.87
N ILE A 1112 15.34 -4.09 14.33
CA ILE A 1112 14.20 -4.91 14.78
C ILE A 1112 13.46 -4.22 15.95
N LEU A 1113 14.18 -3.64 16.91
CA LEU A 1113 13.61 -2.89 18.04
C LEU A 1113 13.02 -1.51 17.65
N SER A 1114 13.35 -1.00 16.46
CA SER A 1114 12.82 0.27 15.94
C SER A 1114 11.51 0.13 15.17
N VAL A 1115 11.09 -1.10 14.86
CA VAL A 1115 9.84 -1.42 14.15
C VAL A 1115 8.77 -1.80 15.17
N ASP A 1116 7.94 -0.83 15.54
CA ASP A 1116 6.81 -0.97 16.46
C ASP A 1116 5.46 -1.24 15.77
N GLU A 1117 5.38 -1.10 14.45
CA GLU A 1117 4.25 -1.53 13.62
C GLU A 1117 4.75 -2.38 12.44
N THR A 1118 3.99 -3.38 12.02
CA THR A 1118 4.30 -4.18 10.83
C THR A 1118 3.03 -4.43 10.03
N ILE A 1119 3.05 -3.96 8.77
CA ILE A 1119 1.93 -4.05 7.83
C ILE A 1119 2.34 -4.98 6.69
N LYS A 1120 1.74 -6.16 6.60
CA LYS A 1120 2.01 -7.16 5.56
C LYS A 1120 0.86 -7.19 4.54
N ASN A 1121 0.98 -6.40 3.48
CA ASN A 1121 0.06 -6.51 2.35
C ASN A 1121 0.27 -7.86 1.65
N GLU A 1122 -0.82 -8.61 1.41
CA GLU A 1122 -0.77 -9.74 0.49
C GLU A 1122 -0.48 -9.23 -0.93
N GLU A 1123 0.48 -9.84 -1.62
CA GLU A 1123 0.63 -9.64 -3.06
C GLU A 1123 -0.68 -10.00 -3.77
N SER A 1124 -1.04 -9.25 -4.81
CA SER A 1124 -2.17 -9.62 -5.64
C SER A 1124 -1.81 -10.90 -6.39
N ALA A 1125 -2.43 -12.01 -5.99
CA ALA A 1125 -2.26 -13.31 -6.64
C ALA A 1125 -2.31 -13.12 -8.16
N GLN A 1126 -1.19 -13.39 -8.83
CA GLN A 1126 -1.10 -13.17 -10.27
C GLN A 1126 -2.23 -13.95 -10.94
N PRO A 1127 -3.03 -13.33 -11.82
CA PRO A 1127 -4.20 -13.98 -12.39
C PRO A 1127 -3.74 -15.23 -13.14
N GLN A 1128 -3.99 -16.40 -12.54
CA GLN A 1128 -3.60 -17.68 -13.13
C GLN A 1128 -4.20 -17.73 -14.55
N ALA A 1129 -3.32 -17.73 -15.55
CA ALA A 1129 -3.74 -17.66 -16.94
C ALA A 1129 -4.78 -18.76 -17.19
N PRO A 1130 -6.00 -18.42 -17.65
CA PRO A 1130 -7.14 -19.31 -17.53
C PRO A 1130 -6.84 -20.64 -18.20
N GLN A 1131 -6.81 -21.71 -17.41
CA GLN A 1131 -6.51 -23.05 -17.91
C GLN A 1131 -7.48 -23.35 -19.05
N ARG A 1132 -6.94 -23.45 -20.28
CA ARG A 1132 -7.72 -23.84 -21.44
C ARG A 1132 -8.19 -25.28 -21.24
N GLY A 1133 -9.40 -25.43 -20.72
CA GLY A 1133 -10.06 -26.72 -20.57
C GLY A 1133 -10.06 -27.44 -21.93
N LEU A 1134 -9.24 -28.48 -22.03
CA LEU A 1134 -9.20 -29.34 -23.21
C LEU A 1134 -10.60 -29.96 -23.38
N PRO A 1135 -11.16 -29.97 -24.61
CA PRO A 1135 -12.52 -30.46 -24.82
C PRO A 1135 -12.65 -31.94 -24.40
N PRO A 1136 -13.75 -32.34 -23.73
CA PRO A 1136 -13.94 -33.71 -23.26
C PRO A 1136 -13.81 -34.73 -24.40
N GLY A 1137 -12.81 -35.62 -24.30
CA GLY A 1137 -12.56 -36.69 -25.28
C GLY A 1137 -11.09 -36.88 -25.68
N ALA A 1138 -10.22 -35.87 -25.49
CA ALA A 1138 -8.81 -35.95 -25.92
C ALA A 1138 -7.97 -37.02 -25.19
N ALA A 1139 -8.39 -37.47 -24.00
CA ALA A 1139 -7.61 -38.38 -23.14
C ALA A 1139 -7.45 -39.82 -23.66
N GLN A 1140 -8.21 -40.23 -24.69
CA GLN A 1140 -8.37 -41.66 -25.03
C GLN A 1140 -7.48 -42.17 -26.19
N ARG A 1141 -6.45 -41.41 -26.62
CA ARG A 1141 -5.54 -41.81 -27.72
C ARG A 1141 -4.05 -41.95 -27.40
N VAL A 1142 -3.60 -41.61 -26.18
CA VAL A 1142 -2.15 -41.68 -25.83
C VAL A 1142 -1.75 -43.02 -25.19
N MET A 1143 -2.70 -43.76 -24.59
CA MET A 1143 -2.46 -45.04 -23.91
C MET A 1143 -2.47 -46.28 -24.84
N ARG A 1144 -1.79 -46.22 -25.99
CA ARG A 1144 -1.52 -47.40 -26.85
C ARG A 1144 -0.34 -47.18 -27.79
N GLY A 1145 0.90 -47.34 -27.29
CA GLY A 1145 2.09 -46.97 -28.06
C GLY A 1145 3.45 -47.42 -27.52
N ARG A 1146 3.57 -48.62 -26.92
CA ARG A 1146 4.87 -49.20 -26.56
C ARG A 1146 5.02 -50.64 -27.06
N GLY A 1147 6.07 -50.86 -27.86
CA GLY A 1147 6.71 -52.17 -28.06
C GLY A 1147 6.21 -53.01 -29.24
N ARG A 1148 6.94 -52.95 -30.37
CA ARG A 1148 7.49 -54.16 -31.06
C ARG A 1148 8.42 -53.80 -32.23
N GLY A 1149 9.56 -54.51 -32.29
CA GLY A 1149 10.13 -55.06 -33.52
C GLY A 1149 10.75 -54.11 -34.56
N MET A 1150 12.08 -54.19 -34.69
CA MET A 1150 12.79 -54.02 -35.97
C MET A 1150 12.27 -55.06 -37.01
N PRO A 1151 12.42 -54.83 -38.33
CA PRO A 1151 13.73 -55.06 -38.95
C PRO A 1151 14.13 -54.03 -40.02
N ARG A 1152 15.39 -54.15 -40.46
CA ARG A 1152 16.04 -53.35 -41.52
C ARG A 1152 15.32 -53.42 -42.88
N ARG A 1153 15.41 -52.33 -43.63
CA ARG A 1153 16.12 -52.35 -44.92
C ARG A 1153 17.01 -51.12 -45.04
#